data_AF-A0A101H4Q4-F1
#
_entry.id   AF-A0A101H4Q4-F1
#
_cell.length_a   1.000
_cell.length_b   1.000
_cell.length_c   1.000
_cell.angle_alpha   90.00
_cell.angle_beta   90.00
_cell.angle_gamma   90.00
#
_symmetry.space_group_name_H-M   'P 1'
#
loop_
_entity.id
_entity.type
_entity.pdbx_description
1 polymer ?
#
loop_
_entity_poly.entity_id
_entity_poly.type
_entity_poly.pdbx_seq_one_letter_code
_entity_poly.pdbx_strand_id
1 'polypeptide(L)'
;MDVPDWITTFITSYASGKNYQSILSPYGDDLELLHAIKEGTAAVEAVAITDTPAAGSPYGIQVIRGDPASILDGCTRLFDLILLFSPLDQRNRTPGPITEEETGNHPPHYDLLSASADLLSERGALIAIIHSGFFLNTIVGELSQSGLFCEAALTLRLEPSPQLQEEEQMLIIIRRGEREMIMAGELTPARERHEILIRNLTLQKNGKRPELGYFIRRSGYRSLHEILLEEQISRLAEEHGTPRVPFSGITRSITTGACGTLQDAGRRIYLPFSPAAPPVISHEDLSVPPSDAACILLRPGTVEPEYLIHFFQTALGRDIRELVMRRSRTMQHFASTLAETEIYLPPPQIQAEVIAINASIESARDRLRSIQRELWMRPKSTRSVLGKLERLREGEGITEWMETLPFPLASIIWIYYAERSPAKKVGHLLNFFEASAEFIAGMLLSALDPILRDEEIDLLDENPGFRDIYMNATFRSWIILCRRSGRQVRKKIAGDGGYEEMERLFGNADREFIDMVTSKRLFALLDEVADLRNDWKGHGGITGERDDEEQLATLERLLERFREGIRDHFNHIQVILPGAAEYREGIFTCQVQSVTGTRARFQGMTITSLIPLDAGSLYLYSGRGGEPMKLLPFFRLIVHPETGEPAWYFYNRIEGRRVRWISYHYEAESECEEEEEEVYEMLRDLGLITGE
;
A
#
# COMPACT_ATOMS: atom_id res chain seq x y z
N MET A 1 -17.75 10.38 -17.89
CA MET A 1 -16.69 10.21 -16.88
C MET A 1 -16.68 11.52 -16.15
N ASP A 2 -17.02 11.51 -14.87
CA ASP A 2 -16.98 12.73 -14.07
C ASP A 2 -15.51 13.01 -13.73
N VAL A 3 -14.99 14.10 -14.26
CA VAL A 3 -13.60 14.49 -14.06
C VAL A 3 -13.54 15.33 -12.78
N PRO A 4 -12.75 14.95 -11.76
CA PRO A 4 -12.72 15.70 -10.51
C PRO A 4 -12.27 17.16 -10.68
N ASP A 5 -12.84 18.06 -9.87
CA ASP A 5 -12.55 19.51 -9.88
C ASP A 5 -11.06 19.84 -9.73
N TRP A 6 -10.29 19.01 -9.03
CA TRP A 6 -8.86 19.22 -8.87
C TRP A 6 -8.08 18.99 -10.18
N ILE A 7 -8.57 18.15 -11.09
CA ILE A 7 -8.01 18.00 -12.45
C ILE A 7 -8.29 19.28 -13.25
N THR A 8 -9.52 19.80 -13.19
CA THR A 8 -9.91 21.08 -13.80
C THR A 8 -9.04 22.24 -13.30
N THR A 9 -8.78 22.28 -11.99
CA THR A 9 -7.89 23.26 -11.35
C THR A 9 -6.47 23.17 -11.85
N PHE A 10 -5.92 21.94 -11.98
CA PHE A 10 -4.59 21.71 -12.54
C PHE A 10 -4.50 22.19 -13.99
N ILE A 11 -5.46 21.83 -14.85
CA ILE A 11 -5.49 22.20 -16.27
C ILE A 11 -5.56 23.71 -16.44
N THR A 12 -6.44 24.36 -15.67
CA THR A 12 -6.56 25.82 -15.66
C THR A 12 -5.25 26.49 -15.26
N SER A 13 -4.61 25.98 -14.21
CA SER A 13 -3.30 26.48 -13.75
C SER A 13 -2.19 26.26 -14.78
N TYR A 14 -2.20 25.10 -15.48
CA TYR A 14 -1.25 24.78 -16.55
C TYR A 14 -1.41 25.70 -17.78
N ALA A 15 -2.65 26.06 -18.11
CA ALA A 15 -2.98 26.91 -19.26
C ALA A 15 -2.85 28.42 -18.94
N SER A 16 -2.87 28.79 -17.66
CA SER A 16 -2.66 30.18 -17.22
C SER A 16 -1.34 30.74 -17.75
N GLY A 17 -1.42 31.92 -18.37
CA GLY A 17 -0.27 32.58 -18.99
C GLY A 17 0.16 32.06 -20.37
N LYS A 18 -0.52 31.06 -20.93
CA LYS A 18 -0.21 30.51 -22.28
C LYS A 18 -1.04 31.11 -23.42
N ASN A 19 -1.98 32.02 -23.11
CA ASN A 19 -2.83 32.74 -24.06
C ASN A 19 -3.64 31.84 -25.01
N TYR A 20 -4.11 30.69 -24.54
CA TYR A 20 -4.96 29.81 -25.35
C TYR A 20 -6.30 30.49 -25.69
N GLN A 21 -6.58 30.69 -26.97
CA GLN A 21 -7.75 31.41 -27.46
C GLN A 21 -8.91 30.48 -27.82
N SER A 22 -8.60 29.25 -28.22
CA SER A 22 -9.57 28.27 -28.71
C SER A 22 -9.43 26.92 -28.00
N ILE A 23 -10.57 26.38 -27.54
CA ILE A 23 -10.66 25.10 -26.85
C ILE A 23 -11.54 24.13 -27.65
N LEU A 24 -11.12 22.87 -27.76
CA LEU A 24 -11.92 21.77 -28.29
C LEU A 24 -12.08 20.67 -27.24
N SER A 25 -13.31 20.23 -27.01
CA SER A 25 -13.61 18.96 -26.35
C SER A 25 -14.25 18.01 -27.37
N PRO A 26 -13.49 17.07 -27.94
CA PRO A 26 -14.00 16.10 -28.91
C PRO A 26 -15.04 15.14 -28.33
N TYR A 27 -15.09 15.05 -27.00
CA TYR A 27 -16.05 14.25 -26.25
C TYR A 27 -16.65 15.13 -25.13
N GLY A 28 -17.45 16.11 -25.52
CA GLY A 28 -17.93 17.22 -24.70
C GLY A 28 -19.24 16.96 -23.98
N ASP A 29 -19.38 15.80 -23.35
CA ASP A 29 -20.55 15.47 -22.52
C ASP A 29 -20.57 16.27 -21.20
N ASP A 30 -19.39 16.69 -20.72
CA ASP A 30 -19.22 17.54 -19.54
C ASP A 30 -18.98 19.01 -19.93
N LEU A 31 -20.08 19.75 -20.08
CA LEU A 31 -20.05 21.17 -20.43
C LEU A 31 -19.66 22.08 -19.26
N GLU A 32 -19.81 21.63 -18.02
CA GLU A 32 -19.45 22.41 -16.82
C GLU A 32 -17.94 22.47 -16.66
N LEU A 33 -17.26 21.33 -16.82
CA LEU A 33 -15.80 21.29 -16.88
C LEU A 33 -15.25 22.17 -18.00
N LEU A 34 -15.82 22.07 -19.21
CA LEU A 34 -15.36 22.88 -20.34
C LEU A 34 -15.57 24.38 -20.09
N HIS A 35 -16.68 24.75 -19.44
CA HIS A 35 -16.93 26.12 -19.03
C HIS A 35 -15.91 26.62 -18.00
N ALA A 36 -15.64 25.83 -16.96
CA ALA A 36 -14.66 26.19 -15.93
C ALA A 36 -13.26 26.43 -16.52
N ILE A 37 -12.84 25.58 -17.47
CA ILE A 37 -11.55 25.74 -18.17
C ILE A 37 -11.59 26.96 -19.10
N LYS A 38 -12.67 27.19 -19.84
CA LYS A 38 -12.82 28.38 -20.71
C LYS A 38 -12.68 29.67 -19.90
N GLU A 39 -13.38 29.79 -18.78
CA GLU A 39 -13.30 30.96 -17.89
C GLU A 39 -11.89 31.09 -17.29
N GLY A 40 -11.33 29.99 -16.77
CA GLY A 40 -10.02 29.98 -16.16
C GLY A 40 -8.86 30.30 -17.12
N THR A 41 -9.03 30.05 -18.41
CA THR A 41 -8.06 30.38 -19.46
C THR A 41 -8.34 31.69 -20.18
N ALA A 42 -9.49 32.31 -19.94
CA ALA A 42 -10.03 33.44 -20.71
C ALA A 42 -10.08 33.16 -22.22
N ALA A 43 -10.37 31.91 -22.61
CA ALA A 43 -10.49 31.53 -24.01
C ALA A 43 -11.71 32.20 -24.66
N VAL A 44 -11.50 32.73 -25.87
CA VAL A 44 -12.55 33.40 -26.65
C VAL A 44 -13.57 32.40 -27.16
N GLU A 45 -13.10 31.22 -27.54
CA GLU A 45 -13.91 30.20 -28.22
C GLU A 45 -13.73 28.83 -27.55
N ALA A 46 -14.85 28.13 -27.35
CA ALA A 46 -14.86 26.74 -26.89
C ALA A 46 -15.87 25.95 -27.72
N VAL A 47 -15.44 24.78 -28.20
CA VAL A 47 -16.25 23.86 -29.02
C VAL A 47 -16.35 22.52 -28.30
N ALA A 48 -17.57 22.00 -28.15
CA ALA A 48 -17.85 20.67 -27.62
C ALA A 48 -18.49 19.82 -28.71
N ILE A 49 -18.01 18.60 -28.91
CA ILE A 49 -18.66 17.60 -29.76
C ILE A 49 -19.32 16.56 -28.86
N THR A 50 -20.62 16.32 -29.03
CA THR A 50 -21.35 15.33 -28.22
C THR A 50 -22.31 14.53 -29.09
N ASP A 51 -22.50 13.26 -28.77
CA ASP A 51 -23.54 12.41 -29.35
C ASP A 51 -24.85 12.44 -28.54
N THR A 52 -24.87 13.14 -27.39
CA THR A 52 -26.06 13.23 -26.54
C THR A 52 -27.07 14.27 -27.04
N PRO A 53 -28.37 13.91 -27.18
CA PRO A 53 -29.39 14.77 -27.77
C PRO A 53 -29.82 15.96 -26.90
N ALA A 54 -29.37 16.05 -25.64
CA ALA A 54 -29.86 16.98 -24.63
C ALA A 54 -29.04 18.28 -24.45
N ALA A 55 -27.88 18.45 -25.10
CA ALA A 55 -27.04 19.63 -24.89
C ALA A 55 -27.56 20.85 -25.68
N GLY A 56 -27.99 21.91 -24.99
CA GLY A 56 -28.08 23.26 -25.57
C GLY A 56 -26.69 23.84 -25.86
N SER A 57 -26.59 25.14 -26.14
CA SER A 57 -25.31 25.88 -26.18
C SER A 57 -25.19 26.76 -24.91
N PRO A 58 -25.02 26.16 -23.71
CA PRO A 58 -24.86 26.94 -22.50
C PRO A 58 -23.47 27.59 -22.48
N TYR A 59 -23.33 28.65 -21.67
CA TYR A 59 -22.03 29.26 -21.32
C TYR A 59 -21.18 29.80 -22.49
N GLY A 60 -21.81 30.06 -23.64
CA GLY A 60 -21.12 30.49 -24.86
C GLY A 60 -20.16 29.42 -25.40
N ILE A 61 -20.50 28.14 -25.20
CA ILE A 61 -19.80 26.98 -25.78
C ILE A 61 -20.56 26.56 -27.04
N GLN A 62 -19.86 26.44 -28.17
CA GLN A 62 -20.43 25.92 -29.40
C GLN A 62 -20.55 24.39 -29.32
N VAL A 63 -21.77 23.87 -29.30
CA VAL A 63 -22.01 22.43 -29.26
C VAL A 63 -22.33 21.91 -30.67
N ILE A 64 -21.51 20.96 -31.14
CA ILE A 64 -21.69 20.25 -32.40
C ILE A 64 -22.18 18.83 -32.07
N ARG A 65 -23.29 18.42 -32.69
CA ARG A 65 -23.90 17.11 -32.44
C ARG A 65 -23.50 16.11 -33.51
N GLY A 66 -23.05 14.94 -33.09
CA GLY A 66 -22.73 13.81 -33.96
C GLY A 66 -21.60 12.95 -33.43
N ASP A 67 -21.21 11.96 -34.23
CA ASP A 67 -20.08 11.10 -33.93
C ASP A 67 -18.76 11.90 -33.97
N PRO A 68 -17.96 11.91 -32.88
CA PRO A 68 -16.71 12.66 -32.82
C PRO A 68 -15.73 12.34 -33.96
N ALA A 69 -15.50 11.05 -34.25
CA ALA A 69 -14.54 10.66 -35.28
C ALA A 69 -14.94 11.22 -36.66
N SER A 70 -16.22 11.08 -37.01
CA SER A 70 -16.78 11.60 -38.27
C SER A 70 -16.72 13.13 -38.38
N ILE A 71 -16.92 13.85 -37.28
CA ILE A 71 -16.86 15.32 -37.27
C ILE A 71 -15.42 15.82 -37.42
N LEU A 72 -14.45 15.12 -36.82
CA LEU A 72 -13.04 15.49 -36.90
C LEU A 72 -12.43 15.20 -38.28
N ASP A 73 -12.88 14.15 -38.98
CA ASP A 73 -12.35 13.69 -40.29
C ASP A 73 -12.38 14.76 -41.41
N GLY A 74 -13.15 15.83 -41.25
CA GLY A 74 -13.17 16.99 -42.17
C GLY A 74 -12.71 18.31 -41.55
N CYS A 75 -12.28 18.31 -40.29
CA CYS A 75 -11.94 19.53 -39.57
C CYS A 75 -10.53 19.99 -39.95
N THR A 76 -10.40 21.26 -40.35
CA THR A 76 -9.09 21.90 -40.63
C THR A 76 -8.77 23.02 -39.66
N ARG A 77 -9.67 23.29 -38.71
CA ARG A 77 -9.50 24.33 -37.71
C ARG A 77 -8.54 23.85 -36.63
N LEU A 78 -7.55 24.69 -36.31
CA LEU A 78 -6.61 24.42 -35.23
C LEU A 78 -7.10 24.98 -33.90
N PHE A 79 -6.77 24.27 -32.81
CA PHE A 79 -7.13 24.62 -31.44
C PHE A 79 -5.90 24.75 -30.55
N ASP A 80 -5.93 25.70 -29.62
CA ASP A 80 -4.82 25.91 -28.68
C ASP A 80 -4.87 24.94 -27.49
N LEU A 81 -6.07 24.53 -27.08
CA LEU A 81 -6.25 23.54 -26.04
C LEU A 81 -7.26 22.48 -26.49
N ILE A 82 -6.87 21.22 -26.40
CA ILE A 82 -7.76 20.09 -26.71
C ILE A 82 -7.89 19.22 -25.46
N LEU A 83 -9.12 18.92 -25.05
CA LEU A 83 -9.45 18.15 -23.86
C LEU A 83 -10.12 16.84 -24.27
N LEU A 84 -9.45 15.71 -24.07
CA LEU A 84 -9.97 14.40 -24.44
C LEU A 84 -10.22 13.53 -23.20
N PHE A 85 -11.46 13.56 -22.70
CA PHE A 85 -11.92 12.79 -21.54
C PHE A 85 -13.03 11.80 -21.94
N SER A 86 -12.77 11.00 -22.98
CA SER A 86 -13.69 9.93 -23.40
C SER A 86 -13.67 8.77 -22.39
N PRO A 87 -14.79 8.04 -22.20
CA PRO A 87 -14.80 6.79 -21.46
C PRO A 87 -13.75 5.82 -22.02
N LEU A 88 -12.89 5.28 -21.15
CA LEU A 88 -11.77 4.43 -21.56
C LEU A 88 -12.21 3.02 -21.99
N ASP A 89 -13.44 2.60 -21.62
CA ASP A 89 -13.91 1.22 -21.72
C ASP A 89 -15.07 1.01 -22.73
N GLN A 90 -15.01 1.65 -23.90
CA GLN A 90 -16.06 1.53 -24.93
C GLN A 90 -16.02 0.20 -25.72
N ARG A 91 -15.73 -0.94 -25.08
CA ARG A 91 -15.83 -2.27 -25.72
C ARG A 91 -17.28 -2.73 -26.00
N ASN A 92 -18.28 -2.02 -25.45
CA ASN A 92 -19.69 -2.44 -25.46
C ASN A 92 -20.66 -1.52 -26.25
N ARG A 93 -20.19 -0.74 -27.23
CA ARG A 93 -21.12 -0.26 -28.28
C ARG A 93 -21.39 -1.44 -29.21
N THR A 94 -22.66 -1.86 -29.29
CA THR A 94 -23.15 -2.96 -30.13
C THR A 94 -22.48 -2.90 -31.51
N PRO A 95 -21.78 -3.95 -31.97
CA PRO A 95 -21.34 -3.97 -33.35
C PRO A 95 -22.60 -3.98 -34.21
N GLY A 96 -22.80 -2.92 -35.00
CA GLY A 96 -23.52 -3.07 -36.26
C GLY A 96 -22.86 -4.20 -37.07
N PRO A 97 -23.54 -4.78 -38.07
CA PRO A 97 -22.99 -5.89 -38.83
C PRO A 97 -21.63 -5.49 -39.39
N ILE A 98 -20.57 -6.06 -38.82
CA ILE A 98 -19.18 -5.85 -39.21
C ILE A 98 -19.05 -6.51 -40.58
N THR A 99 -19.01 -5.70 -41.63
CA THR A 99 -18.30 -6.09 -42.85
C THR A 99 -16.81 -6.18 -42.50
N GLU A 100 -16.16 -7.29 -42.84
CA GLU A 100 -14.78 -7.67 -42.50
C GLU A 100 -13.67 -6.71 -43.00
N GLU A 101 -13.94 -5.42 -43.24
CA GLU A 101 -13.01 -4.44 -43.81
C GLU A 101 -12.63 -3.26 -42.90
N GLU A 102 -13.14 -3.12 -41.67
CA GLU A 102 -12.69 -2.04 -40.76
C GLU A 102 -11.54 -2.50 -39.85
N THR A 103 -10.33 -2.41 -40.40
CA THR A 103 -9.02 -2.71 -39.83
C THR A 103 -8.46 -1.56 -38.97
N GLY A 104 -9.12 -1.19 -37.88
CA GLY A 104 -8.48 -0.36 -36.86
C GLY A 104 -7.43 -1.15 -36.08
N ASN A 105 -6.15 -0.75 -36.11
CA ASN A 105 -5.08 -1.41 -35.33
C ASN A 105 -5.15 -1.09 -33.82
N HIS A 106 -6.00 -0.14 -33.41
CA HIS A 106 -6.04 0.43 -32.05
C HIS A 106 -7.48 0.51 -31.49
N PRO A 107 -7.64 0.54 -30.16
CA PRO A 107 -8.90 0.93 -29.52
C PRO A 107 -9.43 2.29 -30.01
N PRO A 108 -10.76 2.48 -30.14
CA PRO A 108 -11.36 3.71 -30.71
C PRO A 108 -10.95 5.02 -30.02
N HIS A 109 -10.62 5.00 -28.73
CA HIS A 109 -10.19 6.20 -28.01
C HIS A 109 -8.79 6.67 -28.43
N TYR A 110 -7.92 5.78 -28.92
CA TYR A 110 -6.62 6.17 -29.48
C TYR A 110 -6.74 6.75 -30.89
N ASP A 111 -7.68 6.26 -31.69
CA ASP A 111 -7.97 6.85 -33.00
C ASP A 111 -8.52 8.28 -32.82
N LEU A 112 -9.43 8.47 -31.86
CA LEU A 112 -9.93 9.80 -31.49
C LEU A 112 -8.82 10.72 -30.96
N LEU A 113 -7.88 10.19 -30.16
CA LEU A 113 -6.68 10.92 -29.72
C LEU A 113 -5.85 11.39 -30.91
N SER A 114 -5.60 10.51 -31.89
CA SER A 114 -4.82 10.82 -33.09
C SER A 114 -5.48 11.93 -33.91
N ALA A 115 -6.75 11.76 -34.26
CA ALA A 115 -7.53 12.74 -35.02
C ALA A 115 -7.61 14.10 -34.30
N SER A 116 -7.73 14.08 -32.96
CA SER A 116 -7.73 15.29 -32.15
C SER A 116 -6.36 15.97 -32.14
N ALA A 117 -5.27 15.20 -32.05
CA ALA A 117 -3.92 15.73 -31.99
C ALA A 117 -3.50 16.43 -33.30
N ASP A 118 -4.04 16.01 -34.44
CA ASP A 118 -3.82 16.66 -35.74
C ASP A 118 -4.40 18.08 -35.80
N LEU A 119 -5.42 18.38 -35.00
CA LEU A 119 -6.02 19.72 -34.88
C LEU A 119 -5.28 20.64 -33.90
N LEU A 120 -4.16 20.21 -33.33
CA LEU A 120 -3.42 21.01 -32.36
C LEU A 120 -2.66 22.17 -33.03
N SER A 121 -2.76 23.38 -32.48
CA SER A 121 -1.97 24.54 -32.92
C SER A 121 -0.48 24.37 -32.59
N GLU A 122 0.42 25.14 -33.22
CA GLU A 122 1.88 25.01 -32.98
C GLU A 122 2.29 25.19 -31.52
N ARG A 123 1.57 26.04 -30.77
CA ARG A 123 1.82 26.29 -29.34
C ARG A 123 0.75 25.68 -28.45
N GLY A 124 -0.13 24.87 -29.00
CA GLY A 124 -1.22 24.25 -28.27
C GLY A 124 -0.76 23.13 -27.36
N ALA A 125 -1.67 22.68 -26.50
CA ALA A 125 -1.56 21.43 -25.76
C ALA A 125 -2.81 20.58 -25.93
N LEU A 126 -2.63 19.28 -26.13
CA LEU A 126 -3.68 18.28 -25.97
C LEU A 126 -3.52 17.64 -24.60
N ILE A 127 -4.60 17.61 -23.82
CA ILE A 127 -4.65 16.98 -22.51
C ILE A 127 -5.66 15.84 -22.57
N ALA A 128 -5.23 14.64 -22.18
CA ALA A 128 -6.08 13.46 -22.21
C ALA A 128 -5.90 12.62 -20.94
N ILE A 129 -6.95 11.92 -20.51
CA ILE A 129 -6.87 10.87 -19.51
C ILE A 129 -6.80 9.54 -20.24
N ILE A 130 -5.80 8.72 -19.93
CA ILE A 130 -5.52 7.43 -20.59
C ILE A 130 -4.94 6.42 -19.59
N HIS A 131 -4.87 5.15 -19.97
CA HIS A 131 -4.17 4.13 -19.19
C HIS A 131 -2.67 4.06 -19.49
N SER A 132 -1.88 3.55 -18.54
CA SER A 132 -0.43 3.35 -18.66
C SER A 132 0.00 2.46 -19.83
N GLY A 133 -0.87 1.54 -20.26
CA GLY A 133 -0.68 0.75 -21.48
C GLY A 133 -0.46 1.56 -22.77
N PHE A 134 -0.85 2.84 -22.79
CA PHE A 134 -0.61 3.76 -23.91
C PHE A 134 0.86 3.83 -24.35
N PHE A 135 1.80 3.90 -23.41
CA PHE A 135 3.23 4.02 -23.74
C PHE A 135 3.84 2.76 -24.37
N LEU A 136 3.05 1.68 -24.45
CA LEU A 136 3.42 0.41 -25.07
C LEU A 136 2.83 0.26 -26.47
N ASN A 137 1.85 1.09 -26.84
CA ASN A 137 1.10 1.01 -28.08
C ASN A 137 1.85 1.71 -29.24
N THR A 138 1.65 1.24 -30.47
CA THR A 138 2.30 1.81 -31.67
C THR A 138 1.85 3.24 -31.98
N ILE A 139 0.68 3.66 -31.48
CA ILE A 139 0.17 5.04 -31.59
C ILE A 139 1.18 6.09 -31.10
N VAL A 140 2.00 5.77 -30.10
CA VAL A 140 3.06 6.67 -29.61
C VAL A 140 4.09 6.95 -30.69
N GLY A 141 4.42 5.94 -31.50
CA GLY A 141 5.29 6.06 -32.66
C GLY A 141 4.66 6.88 -33.78
N GLU A 142 3.36 6.67 -34.04
CA GLU A 142 2.59 7.40 -35.05
C GLU A 142 2.48 8.89 -34.71
N LEU A 143 2.12 9.23 -33.47
CA LEU A 143 2.12 10.61 -32.97
C LEU A 143 3.49 11.27 -33.15
N SER A 144 4.57 10.54 -32.86
CA SER A 144 5.94 11.06 -33.03
C SER A 144 6.28 11.36 -34.48
N GLN A 145 5.81 10.54 -35.43
CA GLN A 145 5.99 10.76 -36.86
C GLN A 145 5.21 12.00 -37.35
N SER A 146 4.06 12.29 -36.73
CA SER A 146 3.28 13.51 -36.94
C SER A 146 3.81 14.74 -36.18
N GLY A 147 4.98 14.63 -35.54
CA GLY A 147 5.62 15.74 -34.82
C GLY A 147 4.99 16.06 -33.46
N LEU A 148 4.20 15.13 -32.91
CA LEU A 148 3.49 15.24 -31.63
C LEU A 148 4.18 14.38 -30.57
N PHE A 149 4.49 14.99 -29.43
CA PHE A 149 5.25 14.34 -28.37
C PHE A 149 4.59 14.58 -27.01
N CYS A 150 4.60 13.54 -26.18
CA CYS A 150 4.14 13.63 -24.80
C CYS A 150 5.17 14.41 -23.96
N GLU A 151 4.77 15.56 -23.45
CA GLU A 151 5.57 16.44 -22.59
C GLU A 151 5.51 15.98 -21.13
N ALA A 152 4.36 15.50 -20.67
CA ALA A 152 4.18 15.01 -19.30
C ALA A 152 3.18 13.85 -19.24
N ALA A 153 3.43 12.90 -18.36
CA ALA A 153 2.51 11.85 -17.95
C ALA A 153 2.38 11.90 -16.41
N LEU A 154 1.18 12.26 -15.95
CA LEU A 154 0.88 12.41 -14.53
C LEU A 154 -0.07 11.31 -14.10
N THR A 155 0.42 10.37 -13.30
CA THR A 155 -0.43 9.34 -12.67
C THR A 155 -1.53 10.02 -11.88
N LEU A 156 -2.76 9.55 -12.08
CA LEU A 156 -3.93 10.03 -11.37
C LEU A 156 -4.21 9.10 -10.20
N ARG A 157 -4.32 9.67 -8.99
CA ARG A 157 -4.95 8.98 -7.86
C ARG A 157 -6.46 9.16 -7.96
N LEU A 158 -7.07 8.42 -8.88
CA LEU A 158 -8.52 8.30 -8.93
C LEU A 158 -8.93 7.10 -8.08
N GLU A 159 -10.05 7.25 -7.37
CA GLU A 159 -10.65 6.17 -6.60
C GLU A 159 -10.94 4.96 -7.51
N PRO A 160 -10.71 3.72 -7.03
CA PRO A 160 -10.96 2.54 -7.82
C PRO A 160 -12.46 2.43 -8.13
N SER A 161 -12.82 2.59 -9.41
CA SER A 161 -14.17 2.26 -9.86
C SER A 161 -14.27 0.74 -10.04
N PRO A 162 -15.29 0.07 -9.47
CA PRO A 162 -15.47 -1.38 -9.62
C PRO A 162 -15.71 -1.86 -11.07
N GLN A 163 -15.77 -0.93 -12.04
CA GLN A 163 -16.08 -1.20 -13.45
C GLN A 163 -14.86 -1.13 -14.37
N LEU A 164 -13.72 -0.58 -13.92
CA LEU A 164 -12.54 -0.38 -14.77
C LEU A 164 -11.51 -1.48 -14.50
N GLN A 165 -11.10 -2.21 -15.55
CA GLN A 165 -9.90 -3.04 -15.46
C GLN A 165 -8.70 -2.15 -15.10
N GLU A 166 -7.94 -2.60 -14.10
CA GLU A 166 -7.04 -1.82 -13.26
C GLU A 166 -5.69 -1.47 -13.91
N GLU A 167 -5.73 -0.81 -15.06
CA GLU A 167 -4.54 -0.12 -15.56
C GLU A 167 -4.49 1.29 -14.98
N GLU A 168 -3.35 1.66 -14.39
CA GLU A 168 -3.06 2.98 -13.84
C GLU A 168 -3.47 4.09 -14.81
N GLN A 169 -4.42 4.94 -14.40
CA GLN A 169 -4.84 6.09 -15.20
C GLN A 169 -3.86 7.25 -15.05
N MET A 170 -3.66 7.97 -16.14
CA MET A 170 -2.74 9.10 -16.19
C MET A 170 -3.36 10.23 -16.99
N LEU A 171 -3.10 11.46 -16.55
CA LEU A 171 -3.28 12.65 -17.36
C LEU A 171 -2.00 12.89 -18.16
N ILE A 172 -2.11 12.82 -19.48
CA ILE A 172 -1.01 13.14 -20.40
C ILE A 172 -1.18 14.53 -20.99
N ILE A 173 -0.04 15.14 -21.32
CA ILE A 173 0.04 16.42 -22.02
C ILE A 173 0.85 16.21 -23.30
N ILE A 174 0.23 16.34 -24.46
CA ILE A 174 0.84 16.23 -25.78
C ILE A 174 1.01 17.61 -26.40
N ARG A 175 2.16 17.85 -27.04
CA ARG A 175 2.47 19.10 -27.75
C ARG A 175 3.18 18.81 -29.06
N ARG A 176 3.15 19.78 -29.98
CA ARG A 176 4.02 19.76 -31.16
C ARG A 176 5.47 20.09 -30.79
N GLY A 177 6.39 19.47 -31.52
CA GLY A 177 7.83 19.70 -31.39
C GLY A 177 8.54 18.53 -30.70
N GLU A 178 9.71 18.17 -31.24
CA GLU A 178 10.49 17.01 -30.80
C GLU A 178 10.89 17.09 -29.33
N ARG A 179 10.67 15.98 -28.60
CA ARG A 179 11.07 15.82 -27.20
C ARG A 179 11.63 14.44 -26.94
N GLU A 180 12.86 14.40 -26.42
CA GLU A 180 13.51 13.17 -25.96
C GLU A 180 13.02 12.77 -24.56
N MET A 181 12.69 13.76 -23.73
CA MET A 181 12.32 13.58 -22.32
C MET A 181 10.83 13.79 -22.10
N ILE A 182 10.25 12.98 -21.21
CA ILE A 182 8.90 13.14 -20.68
C ILE A 182 9.00 13.37 -19.18
N MET A 183 8.19 14.28 -18.64
CA MET A 183 8.05 14.42 -17.20
C MET A 183 7.05 13.38 -16.66
N ALA A 184 7.52 12.45 -15.84
CA ALA A 184 6.68 11.56 -15.04
C ALA A 184 6.36 12.23 -13.71
N GLY A 185 5.14 12.08 -13.19
CA GLY A 185 4.79 12.61 -11.88
C GLY A 185 3.43 12.09 -11.42
N GLU A 186 2.99 12.55 -10.26
CA GLU A 186 1.70 12.14 -9.71
C GLU A 186 0.85 13.35 -9.34
N LEU A 187 -0.36 13.38 -9.88
CA LEU A 187 -1.34 14.41 -9.64
C LEU A 187 -2.31 13.96 -8.55
N THR A 188 -2.43 14.79 -7.52
CA THR A 188 -3.27 14.59 -6.34
C THR A 188 -4.22 15.79 -6.17
N PRO A 189 -5.24 15.72 -5.30
CA PRO A 189 -6.08 16.88 -4.99
C PRO A 189 -5.34 18.09 -4.38
N ALA A 190 -4.15 17.89 -3.78
CA ALA A 190 -3.38 18.96 -3.14
C ALA A 190 -2.91 20.05 -4.13
N ARG A 191 -3.32 21.30 -3.90
CA ARG A 191 -3.06 22.44 -4.80
C ARG A 191 -1.57 22.82 -4.85
N GLU A 192 -0.86 22.75 -3.72
CA GLU A 192 0.57 23.04 -3.65
C GLU A 192 1.37 22.09 -4.57
N ARG A 193 0.88 20.87 -4.74
CA ARG A 193 1.47 19.87 -5.63
C ARG A 193 1.29 20.22 -7.10
N HIS A 194 0.14 20.80 -7.47
CA HIS A 194 -0.09 21.28 -8.84
C HIS A 194 0.92 22.36 -9.22
N GLU A 195 1.14 23.33 -8.32
CA GLU A 195 2.08 24.43 -8.55
C GLU A 195 3.51 23.93 -8.75
N ILE A 196 3.93 22.92 -7.97
CA ILE A 196 5.25 22.31 -8.09
C ILE A 196 5.40 21.56 -9.41
N LEU A 197 4.42 20.73 -9.78
CA LEU A 197 4.44 19.99 -11.05
C LEU A 197 4.50 20.95 -12.24
N ILE A 198 3.66 22.00 -12.26
CA ILE A 198 3.64 23.00 -13.32
C ILE A 198 4.96 23.77 -13.37
N ARG A 199 5.51 24.16 -12.22
CA ARG A 199 6.81 24.84 -12.15
C ARG A 199 7.93 23.95 -12.69
N ASN A 200 8.00 22.69 -12.25
CA ASN A 200 9.03 21.74 -12.68
C ASN A 200 8.90 21.43 -14.17
N LEU A 201 7.67 21.31 -14.68
CA LEU A 201 7.40 21.15 -16.11
C LEU A 201 7.86 22.36 -16.92
N THR A 202 7.54 23.57 -16.46
CA THR A 202 7.89 24.83 -17.15
C THR A 202 9.39 25.07 -17.15
N LEU A 203 10.06 24.79 -16.03
CA LEU A 203 11.51 24.97 -15.88
C LEU A 203 12.34 23.78 -16.39
N GLN A 204 11.69 22.68 -16.81
CA GLN A 204 12.35 21.43 -17.19
C GLN A 204 13.33 20.94 -16.12
N LYS A 205 12.92 21.02 -14.85
CA LYS A 205 13.73 20.68 -13.67
C LYS A 205 13.16 19.46 -12.99
N ASN A 206 14.02 18.48 -12.67
CA ASN A 206 13.63 17.35 -11.84
C ASN A 206 13.19 17.82 -10.44
N GLY A 207 12.02 17.36 -10.04
CA GLY A 207 11.54 17.37 -8.67
C GLY A 207 12.45 16.56 -7.77
N LYS A 208 12.32 16.79 -6.47
CA LYS A 208 13.13 16.11 -5.45
C LYS A 208 12.78 14.63 -5.28
N ARG A 209 11.58 14.23 -5.70
CA ARG A 209 11.13 12.85 -5.82
C ARG A 209 10.35 12.66 -7.14
N PRO A 210 10.27 11.44 -7.69
CA PRO A 210 9.55 11.17 -8.95
C PRO A 210 8.12 11.71 -8.96
N GLU A 211 7.42 11.58 -7.84
CA GLU A 211 6.04 12.03 -7.66
C GLU A 211 5.84 13.54 -7.88
N LEU A 212 6.91 14.34 -7.73
CA LEU A 212 6.92 15.80 -7.90
C LEU A 212 7.38 16.26 -9.29
N GLY A 213 7.46 15.34 -10.27
CA GLY A 213 7.83 15.65 -11.65
C GLY A 213 9.29 15.34 -11.93
N TYR A 214 9.57 14.20 -12.55
CA TYR A 214 10.91 13.72 -12.89
C TYR A 214 11.03 13.44 -14.39
N PHE A 215 12.05 14.00 -15.03
CA PHE A 215 12.28 13.84 -16.46
C PHE A 215 13.04 12.56 -16.74
N ILE A 216 12.44 11.71 -17.56
CA ILE A 216 13.02 10.44 -18.04
C ILE A 216 12.95 10.40 -19.56
N ARG A 217 13.86 9.63 -20.18
CA ARG A 217 13.82 9.40 -21.64
C ARG A 217 12.51 8.72 -22.02
N ARG A 218 11.85 9.26 -23.04
CA ARG A 218 10.58 8.74 -23.58
C ARG A 218 10.64 7.26 -23.94
N SER A 219 11.77 6.79 -24.48
CA SER A 219 11.95 5.37 -24.84
C SER A 219 11.91 4.42 -23.63
N GLY A 220 12.28 4.91 -22.45
CA GLY A 220 12.32 4.16 -21.19
C GLY A 220 11.09 4.36 -20.30
N TYR A 221 10.22 5.33 -20.59
CA TYR A 221 9.05 5.57 -19.75
C TYR A 221 7.95 4.52 -19.98
N ARG A 222 7.33 4.09 -18.88
CA ARG A 222 6.23 3.13 -18.85
C ARG A 222 5.15 3.61 -17.89
N SER A 223 5.51 3.77 -16.62
CA SER A 223 4.66 4.37 -15.59
C SER A 223 5.50 5.02 -14.50
N LEU A 224 4.85 5.82 -13.64
CA LEU A 224 5.49 6.33 -12.43
C LEU A 224 5.81 5.20 -11.44
N HIS A 225 4.92 4.22 -11.31
CA HIS A 225 5.12 3.09 -10.38
C HIS A 225 6.41 2.32 -10.67
N GLU A 226 6.75 2.10 -11.95
CA GLU A 226 8.03 1.46 -12.32
C GLU A 226 9.23 2.26 -11.81
N ILE A 227 9.18 3.61 -11.91
CA ILE A 227 10.24 4.50 -11.43
C ILE A 227 10.38 4.41 -9.91
N LEU A 228 9.24 4.39 -9.19
CA LEU A 228 9.24 4.28 -7.73
C LEU A 228 9.76 2.92 -7.27
N LEU A 229 9.40 1.86 -7.97
CA LEU A 229 9.87 0.51 -7.70
C LEU A 229 11.40 0.38 -7.93
N GLU A 230 11.93 1.00 -8.97
CA GLU A 230 13.38 1.07 -9.20
C GLU A 230 14.14 1.81 -8.08
N GLU A 231 13.58 2.93 -7.58
CA GLU A 231 14.15 3.68 -6.45
C GLU A 231 14.14 2.81 -5.18
N GLN A 232 13.06 2.08 -4.94
CA GLN A 232 12.93 1.16 -3.80
C GLN A 232 13.92 -0.01 -3.89
N ILE A 233 14.04 -0.65 -5.06
CA ILE A 233 15.02 -1.72 -5.32
C ILE A 233 16.44 -1.20 -5.06
N SER A 234 16.75 0.02 -5.52
CA SER A 234 18.07 0.62 -5.32
C SER A 234 18.38 0.80 -3.82
N ARG A 235 17.42 1.28 -3.03
CA ARG A 235 17.58 1.44 -1.58
C ARG A 235 17.76 0.10 -0.86
N LEU A 236 16.89 -0.87 -1.14
CA LEU A 236 16.98 -2.21 -0.56
C LEU A 236 18.29 -2.91 -0.96
N ALA A 237 18.80 -2.65 -2.17
CA ALA A 237 20.08 -3.17 -2.61
C ALA A 237 21.26 -2.56 -1.84
N GLU A 238 21.21 -1.25 -1.52
CA GLU A 238 22.21 -0.59 -0.67
C GLU A 238 22.24 -1.20 0.74
N GLU A 239 21.06 -1.42 1.34
CA GLU A 239 20.93 -2.08 2.64
C GLU A 239 21.39 -3.55 2.60
N HIS A 240 21.09 -4.24 1.49
CA HIS A 240 21.49 -5.63 1.29
C HIS A 240 23.01 -5.77 1.11
N GLY A 241 23.69 -4.77 0.55
CA GLY A 241 25.14 -4.65 0.56
C GLY A 241 25.89 -5.66 -0.33
N THR A 242 25.24 -6.25 -1.33
CA THR A 242 25.84 -7.25 -2.24
C THR A 242 26.00 -6.73 -3.67
N PRO A 243 26.96 -7.26 -4.46
CA PRO A 243 27.18 -6.78 -5.82
C PRO A 243 26.03 -7.15 -6.76
N ARG A 244 25.76 -6.25 -7.70
CA ARG A 244 24.88 -6.51 -8.83
C ARG A 244 25.48 -7.49 -9.83
N VAL A 245 24.67 -8.42 -10.30
CA VAL A 245 25.01 -9.43 -11.30
C VAL A 245 23.86 -9.51 -12.29
N PRO A 246 24.09 -9.45 -13.62
CA PRO A 246 23.02 -9.69 -14.58
C PRO A 246 22.51 -11.12 -14.44
N PHE A 247 21.20 -11.33 -14.51
CA PHE A 247 20.63 -12.67 -14.35
C PHE A 247 21.10 -13.65 -15.44
N SER A 248 21.31 -13.15 -16.66
CA SER A 248 21.99 -13.87 -17.74
C SER A 248 23.43 -14.28 -17.40
N GLY A 249 24.06 -13.66 -16.42
CA GLY A 249 25.37 -14.02 -15.88
C GLY A 249 25.38 -15.33 -15.08
N ILE A 250 24.25 -15.69 -14.44
CA ILE A 250 24.11 -16.88 -13.60
C ILE A 250 23.26 -17.99 -14.23
N THR A 251 22.60 -17.71 -15.34
CA THR A 251 21.70 -18.66 -16.02
C THR A 251 22.27 -19.24 -17.32
N ARG A 252 21.95 -20.51 -17.59
CA ARG A 252 22.23 -21.20 -18.85
C ARG A 252 21.06 -21.09 -19.81
N SER A 253 19.83 -21.20 -19.31
CA SER A 253 18.60 -21.07 -20.10
C SER A 253 17.42 -20.74 -19.19
N ILE A 254 16.45 -20.03 -19.75
CA ILE A 254 15.17 -19.73 -19.11
C ILE A 254 14.09 -20.17 -20.11
N THR A 255 13.19 -21.06 -19.70
CA THR A 255 12.06 -21.53 -20.53
C THR A 255 10.79 -21.57 -19.70
N THR A 256 9.63 -21.49 -20.35
CA THR A 256 8.34 -21.70 -19.67
C THR A 256 8.09 -23.19 -19.47
N GLY A 257 7.57 -23.59 -18.30
CA GLY A 257 7.29 -24.99 -18.02
C GLY A 257 8.52 -25.78 -17.58
N ALA A 258 9.15 -26.53 -18.48
CA ALA A 258 10.25 -27.44 -18.14
C ALA A 258 11.56 -27.10 -18.87
N CYS A 259 12.69 -27.34 -18.19
CA CYS A 259 14.05 -27.12 -18.68
C CYS A 259 15.03 -28.21 -18.22
N GLY A 260 16.08 -28.42 -19.01
CA GLY A 260 17.20 -29.31 -18.69
C GLY A 260 16.88 -30.82 -18.73
N THR A 261 17.84 -31.62 -18.29
CA THR A 261 17.75 -33.10 -18.16
C THR A 261 17.66 -33.53 -16.69
N LEU A 262 17.41 -34.81 -16.41
CA LEU A 262 17.43 -35.35 -15.03
C LEU A 262 18.76 -35.09 -14.32
N GLN A 263 19.87 -35.04 -15.04
CA GLN A 263 21.21 -34.75 -14.49
C GLN A 263 21.37 -33.27 -14.06
N ASP A 264 20.44 -32.40 -14.46
CA ASP A 264 20.43 -30.98 -14.11
C ASP A 264 19.56 -30.69 -12.87
N ALA A 265 18.99 -31.70 -12.20
CA ALA A 265 18.07 -31.52 -11.08
C ALA A 265 18.58 -30.57 -9.98
N GLY A 266 19.85 -30.72 -9.54
CA GLY A 266 20.45 -29.87 -8.52
C GLY A 266 20.83 -28.45 -8.98
N ARG A 267 20.42 -28.02 -10.18
CA ARG A 267 20.73 -26.69 -10.75
C ARG A 267 19.51 -26.02 -11.36
N ARG A 268 18.31 -26.56 -11.09
CA ARG A 268 17.05 -26.04 -11.62
C ARG A 268 16.27 -25.36 -10.51
N ILE A 269 15.67 -24.23 -10.86
CA ILE A 269 14.65 -23.59 -10.05
C ILE A 269 13.45 -23.26 -10.95
N TYR A 270 12.29 -23.18 -10.33
CA TYR A 270 11.05 -22.75 -10.95
C TYR A 270 10.61 -21.46 -10.27
N LEU A 271 10.41 -20.43 -11.09
CA LEU A 271 10.02 -19.10 -10.64
C LEU A 271 8.61 -18.81 -11.18
N PRO A 272 7.57 -18.83 -10.33
CA PRO A 272 6.23 -18.41 -10.74
C PRO A 272 6.23 -16.98 -11.28
N PHE A 273 5.42 -16.73 -12.31
CA PHE A 273 5.26 -15.37 -12.83
C PHE A 273 4.64 -14.44 -11.80
N SER A 274 3.64 -14.91 -11.04
CA SER A 274 3.12 -14.13 -9.91
C SER A 274 4.20 -13.93 -8.84
N PRO A 275 4.57 -12.67 -8.48
CA PRO A 275 5.55 -12.41 -7.43
C PRO A 275 5.12 -12.93 -6.05
N ALA A 276 3.81 -13.07 -5.83
CA ALA A 276 3.21 -13.62 -4.62
C ALA A 276 3.49 -15.11 -4.42
N ALA A 277 3.66 -15.87 -5.49
CA ALA A 277 3.88 -17.31 -5.41
C ALA A 277 5.38 -17.61 -5.15
N PRO A 278 5.69 -18.54 -4.22
CA PRO A 278 7.07 -18.83 -3.85
C PRO A 278 7.82 -19.59 -4.96
N PRO A 279 9.10 -19.28 -5.20
CA PRO A 279 9.95 -20.09 -6.06
C PRO A 279 10.23 -21.47 -5.44
N VAL A 280 10.51 -22.48 -6.28
CA VAL A 280 10.74 -23.87 -5.84
C VAL A 280 11.85 -24.57 -6.63
N ILE A 281 12.43 -25.65 -6.08
CA ILE A 281 13.45 -26.47 -6.76
C ILE A 281 12.87 -27.55 -7.67
N SER A 282 11.62 -27.97 -7.42
CA SER A 282 10.95 -29.04 -8.17
C SER A 282 9.62 -28.56 -8.72
N HIS A 283 9.28 -29.02 -9.93
CA HIS A 283 7.98 -28.75 -10.54
C HIS A 283 6.79 -29.32 -9.74
N GLU A 284 7.03 -30.34 -8.90
CA GLU A 284 5.99 -30.96 -8.06
C GLU A 284 5.58 -30.07 -6.89
N ASP A 285 6.44 -29.13 -6.49
CA ASP A 285 6.22 -28.23 -5.36
C ASP A 285 5.56 -26.89 -5.79
N LEU A 286 5.30 -26.71 -7.08
CA LEU A 286 4.68 -25.49 -7.60
C LEU A 286 3.23 -25.34 -7.09
N SER A 287 2.91 -24.16 -6.57
CA SER A 287 1.53 -23.78 -6.21
C SER A 287 0.68 -23.32 -7.40
N VAL A 288 1.30 -23.17 -8.58
CA VAL A 288 0.68 -22.71 -9.83
C VAL A 288 0.90 -23.73 -10.94
N PRO A 289 0.10 -23.70 -12.02
CA PRO A 289 0.36 -24.53 -13.19
C PRO A 289 1.79 -24.29 -13.73
N PRO A 290 2.50 -25.33 -14.22
CA PRO A 290 3.83 -25.17 -14.80
C PRO A 290 3.88 -24.19 -15.99
N SER A 291 2.76 -23.99 -16.70
CA SER A 291 2.64 -22.96 -17.75
C SER A 291 2.84 -21.55 -17.24
N ASP A 292 2.66 -21.32 -15.94
CA ASP A 292 2.65 -20.02 -15.28
C ASP A 292 3.93 -19.81 -14.45
N ALA A 293 4.99 -20.55 -14.79
CA ALA A 293 6.30 -20.45 -14.17
C ALA A 293 7.44 -20.56 -15.20
N ALA A 294 8.51 -19.81 -14.94
CA ALA A 294 9.77 -19.95 -15.63
C ALA A 294 10.61 -21.06 -14.99
N CYS A 295 11.03 -22.05 -15.78
CA CYS A 295 12.09 -22.98 -15.42
C CYS A 295 13.44 -22.38 -15.79
N ILE A 296 14.32 -22.28 -14.80
CA ILE A 296 15.60 -21.62 -14.90
C ILE A 296 16.69 -22.66 -14.63
N LEU A 297 17.56 -22.86 -15.60
CA LEU A 297 18.73 -23.71 -15.46
C LEU A 297 19.96 -22.86 -15.14
N LEU A 298 20.54 -23.07 -13.97
CA LEU A 298 21.66 -22.28 -13.45
C LEU A 298 23.02 -22.78 -14.00
N ARG A 299 23.96 -21.84 -14.13
CA ARG A 299 25.36 -22.16 -14.43
C ARG A 299 26.02 -22.80 -13.22
N PRO A 300 26.88 -23.81 -13.41
CA PRO A 300 27.60 -24.41 -12.29
C PRO A 300 28.51 -23.39 -11.58
N GLY A 301 28.45 -23.35 -10.25
CA GLY A 301 29.36 -22.57 -9.40
C GLY A 301 29.11 -21.05 -9.38
N THR A 302 28.04 -20.55 -10.01
CA THR A 302 27.72 -19.12 -9.99
C THR A 302 26.80 -18.73 -8.83
N VAL A 303 25.85 -19.58 -8.50
CA VAL A 303 24.86 -19.36 -7.42
C VAL A 303 24.34 -20.70 -6.93
N GLU A 304 24.08 -20.80 -5.64
CA GLU A 304 23.41 -21.95 -5.05
C GLU A 304 21.88 -21.85 -5.28
N PRO A 305 21.22 -22.88 -5.85
CA PRO A 305 19.79 -22.84 -6.15
C PRO A 305 18.91 -22.54 -4.93
N GLU A 306 19.25 -23.11 -3.77
CA GLU A 306 18.53 -22.92 -2.50
C GLU A 306 18.61 -21.46 -2.03
N TYR A 307 19.81 -20.86 -2.10
CA TYR A 307 19.98 -19.44 -1.78
C TYR A 307 19.13 -18.56 -2.68
N LEU A 308 19.13 -18.83 -4.00
CA LEU A 308 18.41 -18.01 -4.97
C LEU A 308 16.89 -18.04 -4.76
N ILE A 309 16.33 -19.19 -4.36
CA ILE A 309 14.91 -19.31 -4.02
C ILE A 309 14.56 -18.43 -2.83
N HIS A 310 15.36 -18.48 -1.76
CA HIS A 310 15.14 -17.67 -0.58
C HIS A 310 15.37 -16.17 -0.85
N PHE A 311 16.37 -15.83 -1.67
CA PHE A 311 16.58 -14.45 -2.12
C PHE A 311 15.32 -13.88 -2.79
N PHE A 312 14.71 -14.61 -3.71
CA PHE A 312 13.48 -14.18 -4.40
C PHE A 312 12.23 -14.10 -3.50
N GLN A 313 12.33 -14.53 -2.23
CA GLN A 313 11.29 -14.37 -1.20
C GLN A 313 11.54 -13.15 -0.29
N THR A 314 12.75 -12.59 -0.30
CA THR A 314 13.04 -11.32 0.40
C THR A 314 12.27 -10.16 -0.23
N ALA A 315 12.15 -9.03 0.47
CA ALA A 315 11.55 -7.81 -0.09
C ALA A 315 12.24 -7.38 -1.40
N LEU A 316 13.58 -7.31 -1.40
CA LEU A 316 14.37 -6.96 -2.60
C LEU A 316 14.10 -7.92 -3.76
N GLY A 317 14.10 -9.23 -3.49
CA GLY A 317 13.84 -10.24 -4.51
C GLY A 317 12.42 -10.19 -5.06
N ARG A 318 11.43 -9.88 -4.23
CA ARG A 318 10.03 -9.71 -4.64
C ARG A 318 9.84 -8.45 -5.48
N ASP A 319 10.40 -7.32 -5.08
CA ASP A 319 10.35 -6.06 -5.84
C ASP A 319 10.99 -6.23 -7.22
N ILE A 320 12.13 -6.95 -7.31
CA ILE A 320 12.75 -7.29 -8.61
C ILE A 320 11.82 -8.15 -9.47
N ARG A 321 11.12 -9.13 -8.89
CA ARG A 321 10.17 -9.97 -9.63
C ARG A 321 8.98 -9.16 -10.13
N GLU A 322 8.48 -8.24 -9.32
CA GLU A 322 7.42 -7.31 -9.72
C GLU A 322 7.88 -6.43 -10.89
N LEU A 323 9.09 -5.87 -10.81
CA LEU A 323 9.66 -5.07 -11.89
C LEU A 323 9.77 -5.86 -13.20
N VAL A 324 10.26 -7.11 -13.12
CA VAL A 324 10.33 -8.01 -14.29
C VAL A 324 8.94 -8.24 -14.85
N MET A 325 7.94 -8.55 -14.02
CA MET A 325 6.58 -8.81 -14.48
C MET A 325 5.99 -7.61 -15.23
N ARG A 326 6.14 -6.40 -14.69
CA ARG A 326 5.66 -5.16 -15.32
C ARG A 326 6.34 -4.90 -16.66
N ARG A 327 7.66 -5.07 -16.73
CA ARG A 327 8.43 -4.88 -17.96
C ARG A 327 8.16 -5.95 -19.03
N SER A 328 7.79 -7.15 -18.60
CA SER A 328 7.60 -8.29 -19.51
C SER A 328 6.35 -8.16 -20.37
N ARG A 329 5.27 -7.52 -19.89
CA ARG A 329 3.98 -7.33 -20.59
C ARG A 329 3.20 -8.61 -20.90
N THR A 330 3.89 -9.68 -21.26
CA THR A 330 3.35 -11.00 -21.57
C THR A 330 4.27 -12.07 -20.99
N MET A 331 3.72 -13.25 -20.70
CA MET A 331 4.51 -14.39 -20.24
C MET A 331 5.62 -14.79 -21.23
N GLN A 332 5.45 -14.52 -22.53
CA GLN A 332 6.43 -14.84 -23.56
C GLN A 332 7.73 -14.04 -23.43
N HIS A 333 7.64 -12.79 -22.95
CA HIS A 333 8.77 -11.88 -22.83
C HIS A 333 9.38 -11.89 -21.41
N PHE A 334 8.80 -12.67 -20.49
CA PHE A 334 9.30 -12.80 -19.12
C PHE A 334 10.73 -13.34 -19.10
N ALA A 335 11.01 -14.37 -19.90
CA ALA A 335 12.33 -14.99 -19.93
C ALA A 335 13.43 -14.02 -20.40
N SER A 336 13.18 -13.22 -21.44
CA SER A 336 14.14 -12.23 -21.93
C SER A 336 14.31 -11.07 -20.94
N THR A 337 13.21 -10.56 -20.39
CA THR A 337 13.24 -9.48 -19.40
C THR A 337 13.98 -9.89 -18.14
N LEU A 338 13.70 -11.10 -17.63
CA LEU A 338 14.39 -11.65 -16.47
C LEU A 338 15.89 -11.81 -16.76
N ALA A 339 16.28 -12.29 -17.94
CA ALA A 339 17.69 -12.46 -18.31
C ALA A 339 18.49 -11.14 -18.33
N GLU A 340 17.85 -10.04 -18.72
CA GLU A 340 18.44 -8.69 -18.78
C GLU A 340 18.47 -7.98 -17.42
N THR A 341 17.71 -8.47 -16.44
CA THR A 341 17.55 -7.83 -15.13
C THR A 341 18.78 -8.06 -14.25
N GLU A 342 19.16 -7.03 -13.49
CA GLU A 342 20.20 -7.12 -12.47
C GLU A 342 19.62 -7.72 -11.17
N ILE A 343 20.35 -8.65 -10.57
CA ILE A 343 20.07 -9.18 -9.23
C ILE A 343 21.26 -8.96 -8.31
N TYR A 344 21.03 -9.01 -7.00
CA TYR A 344 22.05 -8.72 -6.00
C TYR A 344 22.41 -10.00 -5.26
N LEU A 345 23.63 -10.49 -5.46
CA LEU A 345 24.07 -11.77 -4.92
C LEU A 345 25.40 -11.65 -4.18
N PRO A 346 25.52 -12.21 -2.97
CA PRO A 346 26.81 -12.30 -2.30
C PRO A 346 27.69 -13.38 -2.97
N PRO A 347 28.99 -13.41 -2.67
CA PRO A 347 29.88 -14.47 -3.15
C PRO A 347 29.41 -15.88 -2.74
N PRO A 348 29.69 -16.94 -3.52
CA PRO A 348 29.24 -18.30 -3.23
C PRO A 348 29.59 -18.82 -1.82
N GLN A 349 30.70 -18.36 -1.26
CA GLN A 349 31.11 -18.72 0.11
C GLN A 349 30.10 -18.23 1.14
N ILE A 350 29.65 -16.98 1.02
CA ILE A 350 28.63 -16.39 1.90
C ILE A 350 27.28 -17.05 1.67
N GLN A 351 26.93 -17.40 0.43
CA GLN A 351 25.70 -18.14 0.14
C GLN A 351 25.68 -19.49 0.88
N ALA A 352 26.79 -20.24 0.85
CA ALA A 352 26.93 -21.50 1.56
C ALA A 352 26.85 -21.32 3.09
N GLU A 353 27.44 -20.25 3.64
CA GLU A 353 27.31 -19.91 5.06
C GLU A 353 25.87 -19.62 5.45
N VAL A 354 25.15 -18.80 4.67
CA VAL A 354 23.73 -18.50 4.91
C VAL A 354 22.88 -19.77 4.84
N ILE A 355 23.10 -20.64 3.85
CA ILE A 355 22.40 -21.93 3.75
C ILE A 355 22.71 -22.82 4.96
N ALA A 356 23.97 -22.88 5.41
CA ALA A 356 24.36 -23.69 6.57
C ALA A 356 23.72 -23.17 7.88
N ILE A 357 23.64 -21.85 8.04
CA ILE A 357 22.93 -21.21 9.15
C ILE A 357 21.43 -21.52 9.07
N ASN A 358 20.82 -21.38 7.89
CA ASN A 358 19.41 -21.71 7.67
C ASN A 358 19.11 -23.19 7.99
N ALA A 359 19.97 -24.12 7.56
CA ALA A 359 19.87 -25.54 7.93
C ALA A 359 20.01 -25.76 9.44
N SER A 360 20.82 -24.95 10.12
CA SER A 360 20.94 -24.98 11.58
C SER A 360 19.66 -24.47 12.26
N ILE A 361 19.04 -23.42 11.71
CA ILE A 361 17.73 -22.90 12.15
C ILE A 361 16.64 -23.97 11.97
N GLU A 362 16.58 -24.63 10.81
CA GLU A 362 15.62 -25.71 10.57
C GLU A 362 15.89 -26.93 11.48
N SER A 363 17.15 -27.26 11.76
CA SER A 363 17.50 -28.29 12.75
C SER A 363 17.02 -27.92 14.16
N ALA A 364 17.16 -26.65 14.56
CA ALA A 364 16.63 -26.16 15.82
C ALA A 364 15.09 -26.25 15.86
N ARG A 365 14.41 -25.91 14.77
CA ARG A 365 12.95 -26.10 14.60
C ARG A 365 12.54 -27.56 14.74
N ASP A 366 13.26 -28.50 14.13
CA ASP A 366 12.97 -29.93 14.26
C ASP A 366 13.21 -30.46 15.67
N ARG A 367 14.26 -29.98 16.35
CA ARG A 367 14.49 -30.28 17.77
C ARG A 367 13.33 -29.77 18.62
N LEU A 368 12.86 -28.55 18.39
CA LEU A 368 11.67 -28.00 19.04
C LEU A 368 10.43 -28.86 18.78
N ARG A 369 10.15 -29.24 17.53
CA ARG A 369 9.05 -30.15 17.18
C ARG A 369 9.18 -31.49 17.90
N SER A 370 10.39 -32.02 18.06
CA SER A 370 10.65 -33.26 18.78
C SER A 370 10.41 -33.13 20.29
N ILE A 371 10.88 -32.05 20.91
CA ILE A 371 10.61 -31.70 22.32
C ILE A 371 9.09 -31.57 22.52
N GLN A 372 8.39 -30.89 21.62
CA GLN A 372 6.94 -30.76 21.64
C GLN A 372 6.24 -32.12 21.52
N ARG A 373 6.68 -32.98 20.60
CA ARG A 373 6.14 -34.34 20.46
C ARG A 373 6.36 -35.18 21.72
N GLU A 374 7.53 -35.07 22.37
CA GLU A 374 7.83 -35.76 23.63
C GLU A 374 6.94 -35.29 24.78
N LEU A 375 6.67 -33.98 24.88
CA LEU A 375 5.74 -33.43 25.86
C LEU A 375 4.36 -34.08 25.77
N TRP A 376 3.82 -34.19 24.55
CA TRP A 376 2.48 -34.75 24.32
C TRP A 376 2.44 -36.28 24.43
N MET A 377 3.49 -36.99 23.97
CA MET A 377 3.55 -38.45 24.07
C MET A 377 3.88 -38.93 25.49
N ARG A 378 4.55 -38.11 26.30
CA ARG A 378 4.97 -38.45 27.67
C ARG A 378 4.70 -37.29 28.65
N PRO A 379 3.42 -37.01 28.98
CA PRO A 379 3.05 -35.87 29.82
C PRO A 379 3.66 -35.86 31.23
N LYS A 380 4.14 -37.00 31.73
CA LYS A 380 4.85 -37.10 33.03
C LYS A 380 6.33 -36.70 32.97
N SER A 381 6.87 -36.41 31.79
CA SER A 381 8.30 -36.07 31.58
C SER A 381 8.56 -34.56 31.52
N THR A 382 7.63 -33.74 32.02
CA THR A 382 7.66 -32.27 31.94
C THR A 382 8.99 -31.66 32.42
N ARG A 383 9.56 -32.15 33.53
CA ARG A 383 10.85 -31.65 34.04
C ARG A 383 12.03 -31.93 33.10
N SER A 384 12.03 -33.06 32.41
CA SER A 384 13.07 -33.42 31.43
C SER A 384 12.89 -32.64 30.12
N VAL A 385 11.64 -32.47 29.68
CA VAL A 385 11.29 -31.66 28.50
C VAL A 385 11.68 -30.20 28.72
N LEU A 386 11.40 -29.64 29.90
CA LEU A 386 11.77 -28.29 30.27
C LEU A 386 13.29 -28.07 30.20
N GLY A 387 14.09 -28.99 30.77
CA GLY A 387 15.55 -28.91 30.68
C GLY A 387 16.13 -29.04 29.27
N LYS A 388 15.41 -29.67 28.32
CA LYS A 388 15.79 -29.70 26.90
C LYS A 388 15.43 -28.39 26.19
N LEU A 389 14.29 -27.80 26.53
CA LEU A 389 13.84 -26.51 26.00
C LEU A 389 14.76 -25.37 26.45
N GLU A 390 15.12 -25.33 27.74
CA GLU A 390 16.01 -24.30 28.30
C GLU A 390 17.38 -24.27 27.62
N ARG A 391 17.95 -25.44 27.31
CA ARG A 391 19.22 -25.56 26.57
C ARG A 391 19.15 -25.09 25.11
N LEU A 392 17.95 -25.05 24.54
CA LEU A 392 17.74 -24.56 23.17
C LEU A 392 17.44 -23.05 23.16
N ARG A 393 17.12 -22.45 24.31
CA ARG A 393 16.66 -21.07 24.49
C ARG A 393 17.75 -20.05 24.82
N GLU A 394 19.03 -20.43 24.83
CA GLU A 394 20.12 -19.47 25.09
C GLU A 394 20.17 -18.41 23.96
N GLY A 395 19.59 -17.23 24.18
CA GLY A 395 19.62 -16.12 23.20
C GLY A 395 18.49 -15.10 23.31
N GLU A 396 17.27 -15.43 22.85
CA GLU A 396 16.24 -14.41 22.54
C GLU A 396 15.04 -14.45 23.50
N GLY A 397 15.12 -13.64 24.56
CA GLY A 397 14.08 -13.56 25.61
C GLY A 397 12.89 -12.66 25.24
N ILE A 398 11.81 -12.74 26.02
CA ILE A 398 10.68 -11.79 26.01
C ILE A 398 11.17 -10.33 26.08
N THR A 399 12.32 -10.09 26.70
CA THR A 399 12.98 -8.80 26.83
C THR A 399 13.42 -8.18 25.51
N GLU A 400 13.90 -8.97 24.55
CA GLU A 400 14.29 -8.44 23.25
C GLU A 400 13.07 -8.16 22.38
N TRP A 401 12.05 -9.03 22.45
CA TRP A 401 10.79 -8.82 21.75
C TRP A 401 10.03 -7.59 22.24
N MET A 402 10.04 -7.30 23.54
CA MET A 402 9.43 -6.07 24.07
C MET A 402 9.99 -4.80 23.43
N GLU A 403 11.28 -4.79 23.06
CA GLU A 403 11.92 -3.63 22.43
C GLU A 403 11.55 -3.47 20.95
N THR A 404 10.92 -4.48 20.32
CA THR A 404 10.43 -4.39 18.93
C THR A 404 9.00 -3.91 18.84
N LEU A 405 8.23 -3.95 19.94
CA LEU A 405 6.81 -3.60 19.94
C LEU A 405 6.61 -2.07 20.04
N PRO A 406 5.48 -1.54 19.53
CA PRO A 406 5.07 -0.18 19.83
C PRO A 406 4.98 0.04 21.35
N PHE A 407 5.43 1.20 21.82
CA PHE A 407 5.42 1.57 23.25
C PHE A 407 4.10 1.27 24.00
N PRO A 408 2.91 1.49 23.41
CA PRO A 408 1.63 1.19 24.07
C PRO A 408 1.48 -0.26 24.51
N LEU A 409 2.04 -1.19 23.74
CA LEU A 409 1.99 -2.63 24.01
C LEU A 409 3.20 -3.08 24.82
N ALA A 410 4.38 -2.57 24.47
CA ALA A 410 5.64 -2.88 25.15
C ALA A 410 5.60 -2.51 26.64
N SER A 411 5.03 -1.35 26.97
CA SER A 411 4.90 -0.85 28.35
C SER A 411 4.03 -1.77 29.23
N ILE A 412 2.96 -2.36 28.69
CA ILE A 412 2.11 -3.29 29.43
C ILE A 412 2.84 -4.61 29.70
N ILE A 413 3.54 -5.16 28.69
CA ILE A 413 4.36 -6.38 28.88
C ILE A 413 5.51 -6.13 29.86
N TRP A 414 6.11 -4.93 29.85
CA TRP A 414 7.15 -4.56 30.80
C TRP A 414 6.65 -4.63 32.25
N ILE A 415 5.44 -4.11 32.52
CA ILE A 415 4.84 -4.18 33.87
C ILE A 415 4.51 -5.61 34.26
N TYR A 416 3.93 -6.39 33.34
CA TYR A 416 3.73 -7.83 33.55
C TYR A 416 5.05 -8.54 33.90
N TYR A 417 6.14 -8.21 33.19
CA TYR A 417 7.45 -8.82 33.39
C TYR A 417 8.05 -8.44 34.75
N ALA A 418 7.87 -7.20 35.19
CA ALA A 418 8.37 -6.68 36.47
C ALA A 418 7.55 -7.16 37.69
N GLU A 419 6.26 -7.48 37.50
CA GLU A 419 5.37 -7.94 38.57
C GLU A 419 5.76 -9.35 39.07
N ARG A 420 5.52 -9.62 40.34
CA ARG A 420 5.81 -10.92 40.99
C ARG A 420 4.55 -11.70 41.36
N SER A 421 3.44 -11.02 41.63
CA SER A 421 2.17 -11.65 42.00
C SER A 421 1.49 -12.30 40.79
N PRO A 422 1.17 -13.61 40.84
CA PRO A 422 0.45 -14.28 39.76
C PRO A 422 -0.89 -13.62 39.43
N ALA A 423 -1.69 -13.27 40.44
CA ALA A 423 -2.97 -12.60 40.28
C ALA A 423 -2.87 -11.28 39.51
N LYS A 424 -1.87 -10.45 39.84
CA LYS A 424 -1.64 -9.18 39.13
C LYS A 424 -1.14 -9.39 37.72
N LYS A 425 -0.24 -10.36 37.50
CA LYS A 425 0.22 -10.75 36.15
C LYS A 425 -0.93 -11.15 35.23
N VAL A 426 -1.91 -11.90 35.76
CA VAL A 426 -3.14 -12.24 35.02
C VAL A 426 -3.85 -10.96 34.58
N GLY A 427 -4.00 -9.99 35.48
CA GLY A 427 -4.56 -8.67 35.16
C GLY A 427 -3.81 -7.94 34.04
N HIS A 428 -2.48 -7.84 34.13
CA HIS A 428 -1.65 -7.17 33.11
C HIS A 428 -1.72 -7.85 31.74
N LEU A 429 -1.72 -9.19 31.69
CA LEU A 429 -1.83 -9.92 30.43
C LEU A 429 -3.21 -9.74 29.80
N LEU A 430 -4.29 -9.75 30.58
CA LEU A 430 -5.63 -9.45 30.06
C LEU A 430 -5.70 -8.05 29.47
N ASN A 431 -5.13 -7.06 30.16
CA ASN A 431 -5.05 -5.68 29.65
C ASN A 431 -4.20 -5.58 28.38
N PHE A 432 -3.09 -6.33 28.29
CA PHE A 432 -2.26 -6.39 27.08
C PHE A 432 -3.04 -6.90 25.86
N PHE A 433 -3.83 -7.96 26.02
CA PHE A 433 -4.64 -8.49 24.92
C PHE A 433 -5.76 -7.53 24.51
N GLU A 434 -6.39 -6.86 25.49
CA GLU A 434 -7.41 -5.83 25.24
C GLU A 434 -6.81 -4.64 24.46
N ALA A 435 -5.70 -4.09 24.93
CA ALA A 435 -4.94 -3.04 24.25
C ALA A 435 -4.47 -3.47 22.84
N SER A 436 -4.07 -4.73 22.68
CA SER A 436 -3.64 -5.26 21.37
C SER A 436 -4.80 -5.29 20.37
N ALA A 437 -6.00 -5.68 20.79
CA ALA A 437 -7.17 -5.68 19.91
C ALA A 437 -7.55 -4.26 19.49
N GLU A 438 -7.56 -3.33 20.43
CA GLU A 438 -7.86 -1.92 20.14
C GLU A 438 -6.81 -1.29 19.22
N PHE A 439 -5.53 -1.55 19.47
CA PHE A 439 -4.44 -1.04 18.65
C PHE A 439 -4.51 -1.56 17.21
N ILE A 440 -4.76 -2.87 17.03
CA ILE A 440 -4.93 -3.48 15.70
C ILE A 440 -6.21 -2.95 15.02
N ALA A 441 -7.31 -2.82 15.74
CA ALA A 441 -8.55 -2.25 15.20
C ALA A 441 -8.33 -0.82 14.72
N GLY A 442 -7.68 0.02 15.52
CA GLY A 442 -7.36 1.40 15.17
C GLY A 442 -6.49 1.49 13.91
N MET A 443 -5.44 0.66 13.78
CA MET A 443 -4.64 0.61 12.55
C MET A 443 -5.47 0.21 11.32
N LEU A 444 -6.31 -0.83 11.44
CA LEU A 444 -7.14 -1.30 10.34
C LEU A 444 -8.21 -0.27 9.94
N LEU A 445 -8.83 0.41 10.91
CA LEU A 445 -9.80 1.47 10.64
C LEU A 445 -9.11 2.68 10.01
N SER A 446 -7.91 3.04 10.44
CA SER A 446 -7.15 4.15 9.87
C SER A 446 -6.82 3.93 8.40
N ALA A 447 -6.42 2.71 8.04
CA ALA A 447 -6.16 2.36 6.64
C ALA A 447 -7.45 2.33 5.79
N LEU A 448 -8.56 1.88 6.37
CA LEU A 448 -9.83 1.72 5.65
C LEU A 448 -10.71 2.97 5.61
N ASP A 449 -10.48 3.97 6.48
CA ASP A 449 -11.34 5.16 6.61
C ASP A 449 -11.70 5.80 5.26
N PRO A 450 -10.77 6.00 4.30
CA PRO A 450 -11.12 6.51 2.97
C PRO A 450 -12.14 5.62 2.25
N ILE A 451 -11.87 4.32 2.17
CA ILE A 451 -12.74 3.35 1.49
C ILE A 451 -14.11 3.23 2.17
N LEU A 452 -14.15 3.25 3.51
CA LEU A 452 -15.41 3.11 4.24
C LEU A 452 -16.35 4.27 3.95
N ARG A 453 -15.81 5.48 3.84
CA ARG A 453 -16.56 6.69 3.50
C ARG A 453 -17.00 6.68 2.04
N ASP A 454 -16.08 6.40 1.13
CA ASP A 454 -16.31 6.50 -0.32
C ASP A 454 -17.29 5.43 -0.83
N GLU A 455 -17.20 4.21 -0.31
CA GLU A 455 -18.08 3.09 -0.69
C GLU A 455 -19.29 2.92 0.24
N GLU A 456 -19.49 3.86 1.19
CA GLU A 456 -20.54 3.80 2.22
C GLU A 456 -20.62 2.43 2.92
N ILE A 457 -19.45 1.82 3.20
CA ILE A 457 -19.38 0.49 3.79
C ILE A 457 -19.62 0.59 5.30
N ASP A 458 -20.76 0.07 5.74
CA ASP A 458 -21.01 -0.14 7.16
C ASP A 458 -20.41 -1.48 7.64
N LEU A 459 -19.41 -1.39 8.52
CA LEU A 459 -18.75 -2.56 9.11
C LEU A 459 -19.67 -3.37 10.05
N LEU A 460 -20.78 -2.79 10.50
CA LEU A 460 -21.75 -3.33 11.45
C LEU A 460 -23.09 -3.71 10.80
N ASP A 461 -23.26 -3.56 9.48
CA ASP A 461 -24.51 -3.85 8.77
C ASP A 461 -25.07 -5.25 9.06
N GLU A 462 -24.20 -6.27 9.07
CA GLU A 462 -24.61 -7.65 9.36
C GLU A 462 -25.02 -7.87 10.83
N ASN A 463 -24.69 -6.94 11.75
CA ASN A 463 -25.02 -7.03 13.17
C ASN A 463 -25.33 -5.65 13.79
N PRO A 464 -26.48 -5.05 13.45
CA PRO A 464 -26.82 -3.69 13.90
C PRO A 464 -26.87 -3.53 15.42
N GLY A 465 -27.05 -4.63 16.17
CA GLY A 465 -27.00 -4.61 17.64
C GLY A 465 -25.64 -4.28 18.25
N PHE A 466 -24.56 -4.27 17.45
CA PHE A 466 -23.26 -3.74 17.88
C PHE A 466 -23.10 -2.24 17.64
N ARG A 467 -24.04 -1.62 16.92
CA ARG A 467 -24.12 -0.16 16.82
C ARG A 467 -24.40 0.40 18.21
N ASP A 468 -23.82 1.55 18.53
CA ASP A 468 -23.86 2.20 19.85
C ASP A 468 -23.17 1.45 21.00
N ILE A 469 -22.78 0.17 20.85
CA ILE A 469 -21.90 -0.49 21.82
C ILE A 469 -20.59 0.26 21.96
N TYR A 470 -20.13 0.95 20.92
CA TYR A 470 -18.92 1.76 20.97
C TYR A 470 -19.05 3.01 21.85
N MET A 471 -20.27 3.44 22.23
CA MET A 471 -20.44 4.41 23.32
C MET A 471 -19.90 3.88 24.65
N ASN A 472 -19.87 2.55 24.83
CA ASN A 472 -19.29 1.83 25.97
C ASN A 472 -18.49 0.62 25.47
N ALA A 473 -17.39 0.89 24.75
CA ALA A 473 -16.64 -0.15 24.08
C ALA A 473 -16.12 -1.20 25.06
N THR A 474 -16.02 -2.43 24.57
CA THR A 474 -15.52 -3.58 25.31
C THR A 474 -14.42 -4.27 24.52
N PHE A 475 -13.62 -5.10 25.18
CA PHE A 475 -12.67 -5.97 24.48
C PHE A 475 -13.30 -6.71 23.28
N ARG A 476 -14.54 -7.22 23.43
CA ARG A 476 -15.22 -7.96 22.36
C ARG A 476 -15.65 -7.08 21.19
N SER A 477 -16.07 -5.84 21.43
CA SER A 477 -16.43 -4.94 20.34
C SER A 477 -15.21 -4.59 19.49
N TRP A 478 -14.04 -4.38 20.09
CA TRP A 478 -12.79 -4.17 19.35
C TRP A 478 -12.38 -5.38 18.48
N ILE A 479 -12.51 -6.60 19.00
CA ILE A 479 -12.22 -7.83 18.22
C ILE A 479 -13.15 -7.95 17.00
N ILE A 480 -14.41 -7.53 17.14
CA ILE A 480 -15.36 -7.52 16.02
C ILE A 480 -14.88 -6.58 14.92
N LEU A 481 -14.43 -5.36 15.25
CA LEU A 481 -13.85 -4.44 14.27
C LEU A 481 -12.63 -5.05 13.59
N CYS A 482 -11.69 -5.64 14.34
CA CYS A 482 -10.55 -6.36 13.75
C CYS A 482 -11.00 -7.37 12.68
N ARG A 483 -12.00 -8.20 12.99
CA ARG A 483 -12.51 -9.23 12.07
C ARG A 483 -13.19 -8.64 10.84
N ARG A 484 -13.94 -7.55 11.01
CA ARG A 484 -14.73 -6.88 9.97
C ARG A 484 -13.82 -6.10 9.04
N SER A 485 -13.00 -5.21 9.59
CA SER A 485 -11.99 -4.46 8.85
C SER A 485 -11.00 -5.40 8.15
N GLY A 486 -10.46 -6.40 8.85
CA GLY A 486 -9.59 -7.41 8.23
C GLY A 486 -10.28 -8.25 7.14
N ARG A 487 -11.60 -8.41 7.17
CA ARG A 487 -12.36 -9.02 6.06
C ARG A 487 -12.38 -8.11 4.84
N GLN A 488 -12.60 -6.81 5.02
CA GLN A 488 -12.61 -5.86 3.91
C GLN A 488 -11.24 -5.76 3.23
N VAL A 489 -10.16 -5.63 4.01
CA VAL A 489 -8.78 -5.61 3.45
C VAL A 489 -8.51 -6.88 2.62
N ARG A 490 -8.81 -8.07 3.16
CA ARG A 490 -8.61 -9.33 2.42
C ARG A 490 -9.51 -9.46 1.18
N LYS A 491 -10.71 -8.87 1.20
CA LYS A 491 -11.62 -8.84 0.04
C LYS A 491 -11.03 -7.97 -1.06
N LYS A 492 -10.46 -6.81 -0.71
CA LYS A 492 -9.78 -5.90 -1.65
C LYS A 492 -8.52 -6.55 -2.25
N ILE A 493 -7.68 -7.14 -1.42
CA ILE A 493 -6.47 -7.88 -1.85
C ILE A 493 -6.79 -9.01 -2.83
N ALA A 494 -7.97 -9.63 -2.73
CA ALA A 494 -8.36 -10.73 -3.62
C ALA A 494 -8.78 -10.25 -5.03
N GLY A 495 -8.98 -8.95 -5.24
CA GLY A 495 -9.11 -8.37 -6.58
C GLY A 495 -7.80 -8.46 -7.37
N ASP A 496 -7.85 -8.13 -8.66
CA ASP A 496 -6.61 -7.74 -9.35
C ASP A 496 -6.07 -6.48 -8.63
N GLY A 497 -4.76 -6.17 -8.70
CA GLY A 497 -4.17 -4.89 -8.22
C GLY A 497 -4.43 -4.43 -6.76
N GLY A 498 -5.27 -5.11 -5.99
CA GLY A 498 -5.77 -4.65 -4.70
C GLY A 498 -4.72 -4.69 -3.61
N TYR A 499 -3.63 -5.42 -3.84
CA TYR A 499 -2.47 -5.37 -2.95
C TYR A 499 -1.82 -3.99 -2.95
N GLU A 500 -1.61 -3.40 -4.13
CA GLU A 500 -0.96 -2.09 -4.30
C GLU A 500 -1.82 -0.96 -3.72
N GLU A 501 -3.14 -1.08 -3.84
CA GLU A 501 -4.07 -0.19 -3.16
C GLU A 501 -3.92 -0.28 -1.64
N MET A 502 -3.93 -1.50 -1.08
CA MET A 502 -3.81 -1.68 0.37
C MET A 502 -2.44 -1.24 0.87
N GLU A 503 -1.34 -1.56 0.19
CA GLU A 503 0.00 -1.08 0.58
C GLU A 503 0.00 0.45 0.74
N ARG A 504 -0.53 1.19 -0.24
CA ARG A 504 -0.64 2.65 -0.18
C ARG A 504 -1.46 3.13 1.02
N LEU A 505 -2.63 2.54 1.26
CA LEU A 505 -3.49 2.91 2.40
C LEU A 505 -2.84 2.63 3.75
N PHE A 506 -2.03 1.57 3.86
CA PHE A 506 -1.22 1.27 5.04
C PHE A 506 0.10 2.08 5.10
N GLY A 507 0.20 3.20 4.39
CA GLY A 507 1.40 4.05 4.39
C GLY A 507 2.60 3.37 3.73
N ASN A 508 2.36 2.60 2.67
CA ASN A 508 3.31 1.75 1.96
C ASN A 508 3.95 0.67 2.86
N ALA A 509 3.16 0.11 3.77
CA ALA A 509 3.55 -1.05 4.57
C ALA A 509 3.90 -2.25 3.68
N ASP A 510 4.84 -3.08 4.13
CA ASP A 510 5.14 -4.32 3.42
C ASP A 510 4.01 -5.35 3.56
N ARG A 511 4.09 -6.36 2.69
CA ARG A 511 3.06 -7.36 2.60
C ARG A 511 2.87 -8.17 3.87
N GLU A 512 3.99 -8.54 4.48
CA GLU A 512 4.02 -9.30 5.71
C GLU A 512 3.26 -8.59 6.84
N PHE A 513 3.41 -7.27 6.95
CA PHE A 513 2.71 -6.49 7.95
C PHE A 513 1.19 -6.48 7.72
N ILE A 514 0.74 -6.27 6.47
CA ILE A 514 -0.69 -6.26 6.14
C ILE A 514 -1.31 -7.64 6.40
N ASP A 515 -0.61 -8.71 6.03
CA ASP A 515 -1.03 -10.09 6.31
C ASP A 515 -1.10 -10.37 7.83
N MET A 516 -0.18 -9.79 8.61
CA MET A 516 -0.20 -9.87 10.08
C MET A 516 -1.40 -9.15 10.70
N VAL A 517 -1.61 -7.87 10.39
CA VAL A 517 -2.70 -7.08 11.02
C VAL A 517 -4.08 -7.58 10.59
N THR A 518 -4.17 -8.32 9.48
CA THR A 518 -5.40 -8.97 9.01
C THR A 518 -5.50 -10.46 9.37
N SER A 519 -4.67 -10.98 10.27
CA SER A 519 -4.61 -12.40 10.58
C SER A 519 -5.86 -12.94 11.30
N LYS A 520 -6.60 -13.84 10.63
CA LYS A 520 -7.72 -14.56 11.25
C LYS A 520 -7.30 -15.37 12.49
N ARG A 521 -6.06 -15.87 12.51
CA ARG A 521 -5.52 -16.64 13.63
C ARG A 521 -5.29 -15.75 14.86
N LEU A 522 -4.80 -14.52 14.67
CA LEU A 522 -4.67 -13.55 15.75
C LEU A 522 -6.04 -13.17 16.31
N PHE A 523 -7.03 -12.92 15.45
CA PHE A 523 -8.38 -12.56 15.91
C PHE A 523 -9.04 -13.69 16.71
N ALA A 524 -8.88 -14.95 16.27
CA ALA A 524 -9.39 -16.10 17.02
C ALA A 524 -8.70 -16.29 18.39
N LEU A 525 -7.41 -15.94 18.49
CA LEU A 525 -6.68 -15.95 19.77
C LEU A 525 -7.23 -14.87 20.71
N LEU A 526 -7.50 -13.67 20.20
CA LEU A 526 -8.10 -12.59 21.00
C LEU A 526 -9.51 -12.96 21.47
N ASP A 527 -10.31 -13.61 20.63
CA ASP A 527 -11.62 -14.17 21.01
C ASP A 527 -11.47 -15.20 22.17
N GLU A 528 -10.50 -16.11 22.08
CA GLU A 528 -10.19 -17.10 23.14
C GLU A 528 -9.86 -16.41 24.47
N VAL A 529 -9.03 -15.35 24.46
CA VAL A 529 -8.72 -14.58 25.67
C VAL A 529 -9.95 -13.84 26.20
N ALA A 530 -10.78 -13.28 25.32
CA ALA A 530 -11.98 -12.56 25.71
C ALA A 530 -13.02 -13.48 26.39
N ASP A 531 -13.15 -14.73 25.93
CA ASP A 531 -13.94 -15.76 26.60
C ASP A 531 -13.39 -16.06 28.00
N LEU A 532 -12.08 -16.30 28.13
CA LEU A 532 -11.44 -16.54 29.43
C LEU A 532 -11.62 -15.37 30.40
N ARG A 533 -11.48 -14.12 29.93
CA ARG A 533 -11.71 -12.91 30.74
C ARG A 533 -13.14 -12.88 31.30
N ASN A 534 -14.13 -13.17 30.46
CA ASN A 534 -15.54 -13.14 30.86
C ASN A 534 -15.85 -14.27 31.86
N ASP A 535 -15.30 -15.46 31.64
CA ASP A 535 -15.47 -16.60 32.55
C ASP A 535 -14.82 -16.34 33.92
N TRP A 536 -13.60 -15.80 33.94
CA TRP A 536 -12.83 -15.59 35.17
C TRP A 536 -13.26 -14.35 35.95
N LYS A 537 -13.47 -13.20 35.28
CA LYS A 537 -13.83 -11.93 35.94
C LYS A 537 -15.33 -11.66 36.01
N GLY A 538 -16.12 -12.17 35.05
CA GLY A 538 -17.56 -11.91 34.96
C GLY A 538 -18.42 -12.92 35.72
N HIS A 539 -17.96 -14.17 35.83
CA HIS A 539 -18.75 -15.28 36.40
C HIS A 539 -17.99 -16.15 37.43
N GLY A 540 -16.73 -15.81 37.77
CA GLY A 540 -15.90 -16.54 38.74
C GLY A 540 -16.17 -16.17 40.20
N GLY A 541 -16.05 -17.15 41.10
CA GLY A 541 -15.97 -16.92 42.56
C GLY A 541 -14.59 -16.42 43.00
N ILE A 542 -14.33 -16.31 44.31
CA ILE A 542 -13.00 -15.96 44.85
C ILE A 542 -11.97 -17.01 44.38
N THR A 543 -10.94 -16.57 43.66
CA THR A 543 -9.84 -17.44 43.20
C THR A 543 -8.78 -17.61 44.29
N GLY A 544 -8.21 -18.81 44.40
CA GLY A 544 -7.03 -19.08 45.22
C GLY A 544 -5.73 -18.91 44.44
N GLU A 545 -4.59 -18.83 45.14
CA GLU A 545 -3.25 -18.66 44.54
C GLU A 545 -2.93 -19.71 43.47
N ARG A 546 -3.41 -20.95 43.65
CA ARG A 546 -3.26 -22.02 42.65
C ARG A 546 -4.07 -21.75 41.37
N ASP A 547 -5.27 -21.21 41.50
CA ASP A 547 -6.09 -20.87 40.34
C ASP A 547 -5.45 -19.72 39.56
N ASP A 548 -4.87 -18.73 40.26
CA ASP A 548 -4.14 -17.63 39.63
C ASP A 548 -2.88 -18.11 38.89
N GLU A 549 -2.14 -19.10 39.42
CA GLU A 549 -1.01 -19.73 38.72
C GLU A 549 -1.46 -20.50 37.47
N GLU A 550 -2.58 -21.22 37.53
CA GLU A 550 -3.13 -21.98 36.39
C GLU A 550 -3.66 -21.04 35.29
N GLN A 551 -4.33 -19.94 35.68
CA GLN A 551 -4.75 -18.86 34.78
C GLN A 551 -3.54 -18.17 34.14
N LEU A 552 -2.54 -17.81 34.94
CA LEU A 552 -1.31 -17.18 34.46
C LEU A 552 -0.60 -18.06 33.42
N ALA A 553 -0.37 -19.34 33.74
CA ALA A 553 0.25 -20.27 32.81
C ALA A 553 -0.55 -20.42 31.50
N THR A 554 -1.86 -20.23 31.55
CA THR A 554 -2.72 -20.23 30.36
C THR A 554 -2.53 -18.98 29.52
N LEU A 555 -2.54 -17.79 30.14
CA LEU A 555 -2.30 -16.53 29.44
C LEU A 555 -0.87 -16.43 28.89
N GLU A 556 0.14 -16.95 29.57
CA GLU A 556 1.52 -16.98 29.07
C GLU A 556 1.68 -17.85 27.81
N ARG A 557 0.94 -18.96 27.71
CA ARG A 557 0.88 -19.75 26.46
C ARG A 557 0.20 -18.99 25.33
N LEU A 558 -0.84 -18.21 25.65
CA LEU A 558 -1.52 -17.35 24.67
C LEU A 558 -0.63 -16.19 24.25
N LEU A 559 0.18 -15.64 25.16
CA LEU A 559 1.15 -14.58 24.87
C LEU A 559 2.21 -15.07 23.90
N GLU A 560 2.75 -16.28 24.09
CA GLU A 560 3.72 -16.85 23.15
C GLU A 560 3.08 -17.10 21.77
N ARG A 561 1.85 -17.63 21.72
CA ARG A 561 1.10 -17.77 20.44
C ARG A 561 0.84 -16.43 19.75
N PHE A 562 0.61 -15.37 20.53
CA PHE A 562 0.44 -14.01 20.02
C PHE A 562 1.76 -13.47 19.47
N ARG A 563 2.86 -13.64 20.22
CA ARG A 563 4.23 -13.32 19.78
C ARG A 563 4.59 -14.04 18.48
N GLU A 564 4.26 -15.32 18.32
CA GLU A 564 4.48 -16.07 17.07
C GLU A 564 3.73 -15.47 15.85
N GLY A 565 2.59 -14.80 16.10
CA GLY A 565 1.76 -14.19 15.08
C GLY A 565 2.16 -12.75 14.72
N ILE A 566 2.66 -11.97 15.68
CA ILE A 566 3.18 -10.61 15.45
C ILE A 566 4.64 -10.62 15.00
N ARG A 567 5.45 -11.53 15.55
CA ARG A 567 6.89 -11.67 15.28
C ARG A 567 7.63 -10.34 15.43
N ASP A 568 8.46 -10.02 14.45
CA ASP A 568 9.30 -8.85 14.30
C ASP A 568 8.74 -7.86 13.27
N HIS A 569 7.47 -7.97 12.87
CA HIS A 569 6.86 -7.11 11.84
C HIS A 569 6.89 -5.61 12.20
N PHE A 570 6.94 -5.26 13.48
CA PHE A 570 7.11 -3.87 13.95
C PHE A 570 8.56 -3.34 13.90
N ASN A 571 9.54 -4.16 13.52
CA ASN A 571 10.91 -3.65 13.30
C ASN A 571 11.01 -2.77 12.06
N HIS A 572 10.23 -3.08 11.03
CA HIS A 572 10.27 -2.38 9.74
C HIS A 572 9.18 -1.31 9.62
N ILE A 573 8.17 -1.36 10.48
CA ILE A 573 7.07 -0.40 10.51
C ILE A 573 6.99 0.25 11.88
N GLN A 574 7.20 1.56 11.91
CA GLN A 574 7.29 2.33 13.14
C GLN A 574 6.04 3.18 13.35
N VAL A 575 5.61 3.27 14.60
CA VAL A 575 4.70 4.34 15.01
C VAL A 575 5.53 5.57 15.32
N ILE A 576 5.19 6.70 14.72
CA ILE A 576 5.94 7.96 14.89
C ILE A 576 5.04 9.06 15.41
N LEU A 577 5.63 9.94 16.22
CA LEU A 577 5.02 11.18 16.69
C LEU A 577 5.74 12.37 16.01
N PRO A 578 5.05 13.15 15.16
CA PRO A 578 5.66 14.28 14.48
C PRO A 578 5.97 15.45 15.42
N GLY A 579 7.04 16.18 15.12
CA GLY A 579 7.43 17.42 15.77
C GLY A 579 7.58 18.55 14.76
N ALA A 580 8.67 19.32 14.88
CA ALA A 580 8.94 20.42 13.95
C ALA A 580 9.20 19.91 12.51
N ALA A 581 8.69 20.63 11.52
CA ALA A 581 8.88 20.33 10.11
C ALA A 581 9.34 21.56 9.33
N GLU A 582 10.21 21.33 8.34
CA GLU A 582 10.58 22.32 7.34
C GLU A 582 10.03 21.93 5.97
N TYR A 583 9.39 22.85 5.27
CA TYR A 583 8.87 22.61 3.93
C TYR A 583 9.77 23.25 2.87
N ARG A 584 10.25 22.44 1.92
CA ARG A 584 11.05 22.94 0.80
C ARG A 584 10.80 22.13 -0.46
N GLU A 585 10.46 22.82 -1.54
CA GLU A 585 10.28 22.24 -2.88
C GLU A 585 9.34 21.02 -2.92
N GLY A 586 8.29 20.99 -2.09
CA GLY A 586 7.30 19.89 -2.07
C GLY A 586 7.56 18.78 -1.08
N ILE A 587 8.64 18.89 -0.29
CA ILE A 587 8.99 17.88 0.71
C ILE A 587 8.98 18.54 2.09
N PHE A 588 8.33 17.86 3.02
CA PHE A 588 8.42 18.11 4.45
C PHE A 588 9.58 17.30 5.02
N THR A 589 10.55 17.98 5.62
CA THR A 589 11.58 17.34 6.45
C THR A 589 11.15 17.45 7.90
N CYS A 590 10.68 16.34 8.46
CA CYS A 590 10.05 16.30 9.77
C CYS A 590 11.00 15.71 10.80
N GLN A 591 11.18 16.40 11.93
CA GLN A 591 11.70 15.78 13.14
C GLN A 591 10.58 14.96 13.76
N VAL A 592 10.83 13.69 14.03
CA VAL A 592 9.84 12.76 14.57
C VAL A 592 10.44 11.95 15.70
N GLN A 593 9.58 11.46 16.59
CA GLN A 593 9.94 10.53 17.65
C GLN A 593 9.42 9.13 17.32
N SER A 594 10.28 8.11 17.42
CA SER A 594 9.89 6.71 17.23
C SER A 594 9.28 6.14 18.52
N VAL A 595 8.01 5.74 18.45
CA VAL A 595 7.18 5.30 19.58
C VAL A 595 7.28 3.78 19.74
N THR A 596 8.51 3.29 19.93
CA THR A 596 8.85 1.86 19.99
C THR A 596 9.60 1.54 21.28
N GLY A 597 9.38 0.32 21.80
CA GLY A 597 10.09 -0.23 22.95
C GLY A 597 9.48 0.14 24.31
N THR A 598 10.16 -0.23 25.39
CA THR A 598 9.59 -0.15 26.75
C THR A 598 9.70 1.24 27.41
N ARG A 599 10.42 2.17 26.79
CA ARG A 599 10.82 3.44 27.40
C ARG A 599 9.96 4.60 26.92
N ALA A 600 9.50 5.41 27.86
CA ALA A 600 8.70 6.62 27.61
C ALA A 600 9.53 7.80 27.04
N ARG A 601 10.85 7.63 26.87
CA ARG A 601 11.73 8.59 26.18
C ARG A 601 12.05 8.06 24.79
N PHE A 602 11.35 8.61 23.80
CA PHE A 602 11.43 8.17 22.42
C PHE A 602 12.68 8.68 21.70
N GLN A 603 13.24 7.84 20.83
CA GLN A 603 14.37 8.22 20.00
C GLN A 603 13.90 9.19 18.92
N GLY A 604 14.57 10.34 18.82
CA GLY A 604 14.36 11.29 17.73
C GLY A 604 15.02 10.81 16.44
N MET A 605 14.35 11.00 15.32
CA MET A 605 14.89 10.79 13.97
C MET A 605 14.32 11.84 13.01
N THR A 606 14.90 11.91 11.81
CA THR A 606 14.42 12.80 10.75
C THR A 606 13.88 11.97 9.61
N ILE A 607 12.69 12.31 9.12
CA ILE A 607 12.08 11.69 7.94
C ILE A 607 11.70 12.74 6.90
N THR A 608 11.50 12.29 5.67
CA THR A 608 10.90 13.09 4.60
C THR A 608 9.49 12.62 4.32
N SER A 609 8.55 13.56 4.15
CA SER A 609 7.18 13.27 3.73
C SER A 609 6.71 14.18 2.59
N LEU A 610 5.81 13.66 1.76
CA LEU A 610 5.10 14.40 0.71
C LEU A 610 3.86 15.13 1.25
N ILE A 611 3.41 14.78 2.46
CA ILE A 611 2.26 15.39 3.12
C ILE A 611 2.69 16.06 4.44
N PRO A 612 1.99 17.12 4.88
CA PRO A 612 2.20 17.65 6.21
C PRO A 612 1.79 16.61 7.26
N LEU A 613 2.55 16.54 8.35
CA LEU A 613 2.24 15.66 9.49
C LEU A 613 1.78 16.53 10.67
N ASP A 614 0.66 16.16 11.27
CA ASP A 614 0.08 16.82 12.42
C ASP A 614 0.83 16.41 13.70
N ALA A 615 1.37 17.38 14.43
CA ALA A 615 2.12 17.15 15.66
C ALA A 615 1.28 16.54 16.80
N GLY A 616 -0.05 16.68 16.76
CA GLY A 616 -0.96 16.05 17.71
C GLY A 616 -1.35 14.61 17.37
N SER A 617 -0.99 14.14 16.17
CA SER A 617 -1.44 12.86 15.64
C SER A 617 -0.31 11.83 15.57
N LEU A 618 -0.69 10.56 15.59
CA LEU A 618 0.25 9.45 15.39
C LEU A 618 0.23 9.00 13.94
N TYR A 619 1.36 8.51 13.46
CA TYR A 619 1.47 7.99 12.11
C TYR A 619 2.16 6.63 12.07
N LEU A 620 1.71 5.78 11.16
CA LEU A 620 2.44 4.58 10.76
C LEU A 620 3.43 4.93 9.65
N TYR A 621 4.70 4.62 9.87
CA TYR A 621 5.80 4.91 8.95
C TYR A 621 6.54 3.64 8.58
N SER A 622 6.46 3.28 7.30
CA SER A 622 7.11 2.09 6.71
C SER A 622 8.52 2.37 6.18
N GLY A 623 8.96 3.63 6.15
CA GLY A 623 10.13 4.04 5.37
C GLY A 623 9.89 4.16 3.86
N ARG A 624 8.75 3.67 3.34
CA ARG A 624 8.43 3.61 1.90
C ARG A 624 7.42 4.71 1.50
N GLY A 625 7.47 5.12 0.23
CA GLY A 625 6.45 5.98 -0.44
C GLY A 625 6.24 7.41 0.07
N GLY A 626 6.85 7.82 1.18
CA GLY A 626 6.87 9.21 1.66
C GLY A 626 5.52 9.78 2.14
N GLU A 627 4.49 8.95 2.27
CA GLU A 627 3.19 9.32 2.84
C GLU A 627 2.89 8.38 4.01
N PRO A 628 3.27 8.78 5.25
CA PRO A 628 2.91 8.03 6.45
C PRO A 628 1.38 8.00 6.65
N MET A 629 0.84 6.88 7.14
CA MET A 629 -0.60 6.74 7.40
C MET A 629 -0.96 7.38 8.75
N LYS A 630 -1.83 8.38 8.77
CA LYS A 630 -2.36 8.97 10.01
C LYS A 630 -3.19 7.92 10.75
N LEU A 631 -2.94 7.72 12.04
CA LEU A 631 -3.73 6.86 12.89
C LEU A 631 -4.92 7.62 13.48
N LEU A 632 -6.09 6.98 13.48
CA LEU A 632 -7.32 7.50 14.07
C LEU A 632 -7.18 7.65 15.59
N PRO A 633 -7.90 8.61 16.19
CA PRO A 633 -7.73 9.02 17.59
C PRO A 633 -8.40 8.05 18.58
N PHE A 634 -8.18 6.73 18.45
CA PHE A 634 -8.65 5.75 19.43
C PHE A 634 -7.63 5.48 20.53
N PHE A 635 -6.42 5.99 20.37
CA PHE A 635 -5.37 5.92 21.37
C PHE A 635 -4.45 7.13 21.25
N ARG A 636 -3.88 7.57 22.37
CA ARG A 636 -3.09 8.80 22.41
C ARG A 636 -2.03 8.78 23.50
N LEU A 637 -1.02 9.63 23.30
CA LEU A 637 -0.01 9.96 24.29
C LEU A 637 -0.44 11.22 25.05
N ILE A 638 -0.52 11.14 26.38
CA ILE A 638 -0.83 12.28 27.26
C ILE A 638 0.40 12.54 28.13
N VAL A 639 0.85 13.79 28.19
CA VAL A 639 1.94 14.21 29.08
C VAL A 639 1.32 14.83 30.32
N HIS A 640 1.44 14.17 31.48
CA HIS A 640 0.81 14.65 32.70
C HIS A 640 1.57 15.88 33.24
N PRO A 641 0.92 17.03 33.47
CA PRO A 641 1.59 18.25 33.91
C PRO A 641 2.32 18.09 35.25
N GLU A 642 1.83 17.22 36.13
CA GLU A 642 2.36 17.03 37.48
C GLU A 642 3.64 16.19 37.52
N THR A 643 3.74 15.16 36.68
CA THR A 643 4.89 14.24 36.64
C THR A 643 5.85 14.54 35.50
N GLY A 644 5.37 15.20 34.43
CA GLY A 644 6.09 15.37 33.17
C GLY A 644 6.34 14.06 32.42
N GLU A 645 5.74 12.95 32.86
CA GLU A 645 5.87 11.64 32.25
C GLU A 645 4.80 11.45 31.17
N PRO A 646 5.17 11.03 29.96
CA PRO A 646 4.18 10.66 28.95
C PRO A 646 3.61 9.28 29.27
N ALA A 647 2.29 9.20 29.27
CA ALA A 647 1.52 7.98 29.47
C ALA A 647 0.61 7.73 28.27
N TRP A 648 0.30 6.46 28.03
CA TRP A 648 -0.53 6.07 26.91
C TRP A 648 -1.95 5.73 27.36
N TYR A 649 -2.91 6.18 26.57
CA TYR A 649 -4.32 6.06 26.83
C TYR A 649 -5.06 5.46 25.64
N PHE A 650 -6.02 4.62 25.97
CA PHE A 650 -6.91 3.90 25.06
C PHE A 650 -8.34 4.37 25.27
N TYR A 651 -9.13 4.42 24.19
CA TYR A 651 -10.52 4.80 24.24
C TYR A 651 -11.31 3.78 25.05
N ASN A 652 -12.15 4.25 25.98
CA ASN A 652 -13.04 3.37 26.72
C ASN A 652 -14.51 3.60 26.39
N ARG A 653 -15.01 4.82 26.65
CA ARG A 653 -16.43 5.14 26.52
C ARG A 653 -16.67 6.64 26.42
N ILE A 654 -17.86 6.99 25.92
CA ILE A 654 -18.38 8.35 25.93
C ILE A 654 -19.30 8.54 27.14
N GLU A 655 -19.02 9.57 27.93
CA GLU A 655 -19.84 10.02 29.07
C GLU A 655 -20.32 11.45 28.81
N GLY A 656 -21.54 11.58 28.27
CA GLY A 656 -22.07 12.86 27.84
C GLY A 656 -21.27 13.43 26.66
N ARG A 657 -20.53 14.52 26.88
CA ARG A 657 -19.64 15.16 25.90
C ARG A 657 -18.15 14.82 26.08
N ARG A 658 -17.83 14.00 27.08
CA ARG A 658 -16.45 13.66 27.41
C ARG A 658 -16.15 12.23 26.98
N VAL A 659 -14.91 12.01 26.56
CA VAL A 659 -14.37 10.68 26.34
C VAL A 659 -13.60 10.27 27.59
N ARG A 660 -13.93 9.09 28.12
CA ARG A 660 -13.16 8.44 29.16
C ARG A 660 -12.07 7.58 28.52
N TRP A 661 -10.86 7.82 28.97
CA TRP A 661 -9.64 7.17 28.51
C TRP A 661 -9.07 6.29 29.62
N ILE A 662 -8.42 5.19 29.26
CA ILE A 662 -7.78 4.28 30.22
C ILE A 662 -6.32 4.05 29.85
N SER A 663 -5.44 4.17 30.83
CA SER A 663 -4.07 3.68 30.75
C SER A 663 -3.93 2.32 31.40
N TYR A 664 -3.38 1.36 30.66
CA TYR A 664 -3.11 0.02 31.17
C TYR A 664 -1.74 -0.14 31.82
N HIS A 665 -0.92 0.92 31.80
CA HIS A 665 0.44 0.89 32.32
C HIS A 665 0.74 2.00 33.33
N TYR A 666 0.02 3.11 33.29
CA TYR A 666 0.30 4.26 34.14
C TYR A 666 -0.57 4.24 35.41
N GLU A 667 -0.01 3.76 36.51
CA GLU A 667 -0.75 3.60 37.79
C GLU A 667 -1.11 4.93 38.46
N ALA A 668 -0.33 5.99 38.23
CA ALA A 668 -0.53 7.28 38.91
C ALA A 668 -1.84 7.95 38.50
N GLU A 669 -2.23 7.82 37.23
CA GLU A 669 -3.51 8.31 36.70
C GLU A 669 -4.03 7.31 35.67
N SER A 670 -4.61 6.20 36.12
CA SER A 670 -5.02 5.11 35.23
C SER A 670 -6.21 5.46 34.33
N GLU A 671 -6.91 6.55 34.61
CA GLU A 671 -8.07 7.01 33.85
C GLU A 671 -8.09 8.54 33.78
N CYS A 672 -8.46 9.08 32.62
CA CYS A 672 -8.73 10.51 32.48
C CYS A 672 -9.99 10.74 31.62
N GLU A 673 -10.57 11.93 31.74
CA GLU A 673 -11.75 12.34 30.97
C GLU A 673 -11.46 13.68 30.31
N GLU A 674 -11.69 13.78 29.01
CA GLU A 674 -11.46 15.01 28.24
C GLU A 674 -12.63 15.24 27.27
N GLU A 675 -12.94 16.51 26.98
CA GLU A 675 -13.85 16.84 25.89
C GLU A 675 -13.12 16.61 24.57
N GLU A 676 -13.58 15.62 23.80
CA GLU A 676 -12.91 15.18 22.58
C GLU A 676 -13.95 14.96 21.47
N GLU A 677 -14.32 16.05 20.82
CA GLU A 677 -15.30 16.05 19.73
C GLU A 677 -14.79 15.23 18.53
N GLU A 678 -13.48 15.24 18.25
CA GLU A 678 -12.88 14.49 17.13
C GLU A 678 -13.17 12.99 17.24
N VAL A 679 -13.10 12.42 18.45
CA VAL A 679 -13.39 10.99 18.67
C VAL A 679 -14.87 10.69 18.47
N TYR A 680 -15.75 11.56 18.96
CA TYR A 680 -17.19 11.40 18.79
C TYR A 680 -17.59 11.47 17.30
N GLU A 681 -17.10 12.49 16.59
CA GLU A 681 -17.31 12.63 15.14
C GLU A 681 -16.75 11.43 14.39
N MET A 682 -15.55 10.96 14.73
CA MET A 682 -14.95 9.78 14.08
C MET A 682 -15.79 8.51 14.29
N LEU A 683 -16.27 8.24 15.51
CA LEU A 683 -17.13 7.09 15.77
C LEU A 683 -18.45 7.15 14.99
N ARG A 684 -19.03 8.35 14.86
CA ARG A 684 -20.26 8.58 14.10
C ARG A 684 -20.04 8.41 12.61
N ASP A 685 -18.97 9.00 12.08
CA ASP A 685 -18.63 8.96 10.67
C ASP A 685 -18.31 7.54 10.19
N LEU A 686 -17.72 6.71 11.06
CA LEU A 686 -17.51 5.28 10.82
C LEU A 686 -18.78 4.42 11.01
N GLY A 687 -19.94 5.02 11.32
CA GLY A 687 -21.20 4.32 11.56
C GLY A 687 -21.23 3.47 12.83
N LEU A 688 -20.28 3.67 13.75
CA LEU A 688 -20.15 2.89 14.98
C LEU A 688 -21.16 3.33 16.06
N ILE A 689 -21.59 4.59 15.99
CA ILE A 689 -22.63 5.18 16.84
C ILE A 689 -23.65 5.94 15.98
N THR A 690 -24.90 6.01 16.42
CA THR A 690 -26.01 6.65 15.70
C THR A 690 -26.13 8.15 15.92
N GLY A 691 -25.58 8.66 17.02
CA GLY A 691 -25.59 10.08 17.40
C GLY A 691 -26.98 10.59 17.84
N GLU A 692 -27.12 10.92 19.12
CA GLU A 692 -28.09 11.91 19.62
C GLU A 692 -27.33 13.01 20.40
#